data_AF-A0AAE0S2I4-F1
#
_entry.id   AF-A0AAE0S2I4-F1
#
_cell.length_a   1.000
_cell.length_b   1.000
_cell.length_c   1.000
_cell.angle_alpha   90.00
_cell.angle_beta   90.00
_cell.angle_gamma   90.00
#
_symmetry.space_group_name_H-M   'P 1'
#
loop_
_entity.id
_entity.type
_entity.pdbx_description
1 polymer ?
#
loop_
_entity_poly.entity_id
_entity_poly.type
_entity_poly.pdbx_seq_one_letter_code
_entity_poly.pdbx_strand_id
1 'polypeptide(L)'
;MIDIKRYIDRYEELTGQLSHPDIIANQPKFTSISKEHARLEPMVRVCLEYEKTAAEIEDLEVMLREETDKQLIDMAYQDLERLKADGERLKHELRILMLPKNPDDHRNTILEIRAGTGGEEAALFVADLVKMYKNYAARNGWNWEVMSASETGVGGFREFIALITGNSVYAVMKYEIGNHRVQRIPETETQGRIHTVSGDLEIDINPADLRIDTYRSQGAGGQHVNTTDSAVRITHIPTGIVAASQEERSQIKNRSKAMKYLQAKLYDAAVEKCPAPKQKCANPWSVRVIAGRITDHRIKLTVYNLEEIMRTGDISEFSAALRQADTDNKLKEQMAQPAAGFNHDLDVKGKKVFVRVDFNVPLDNALKITDNTRIREALPTIKSLKDRGGRSGPEPKFSLKPVVAELSKLLGAPVKFSESVIGENAEKNIRALTDGEEEANDPAFAKTLAGYFDLYVNDAFGTAHRAHASTEGVARHFRNAACGYLIQKEIRYLENAVLSPQRPFIAIMGGAKIKDKIKVINRLLEKADGILIGGGMAYTFLSVLGHSIGKSLNQPEERDTVLSIMDKAKKLNKLLLLPTDHIAADRFEYSTQTVVKNMPGVEIEDGFMGMDIGPLTIRAYSQVIKTAKTIIWNGPMGVFETEAYQKGTFAVAQAMADSGADSASAANMSGLADKMTHISTGGGASLEFLEGSELPGIAILADKQ
;
A
#
# COMPACT_ATOMS: atom_id res chain seq x y z
N MET A 1 -11.52 15.48 -11.27
CA MET A 1 -10.46 16.52 -11.11
C MET A 1 -9.50 16.25 -9.94
N ILE A 2 -8.46 17.08 -9.73
CA ILE A 2 -7.65 17.10 -8.49
C ILE A 2 -8.47 17.77 -7.37
N ASP A 3 -8.53 17.17 -6.18
CA ASP A 3 -9.22 17.74 -5.00
C ASP A 3 -8.37 18.85 -4.35
N ILE A 4 -8.28 19.99 -5.06
CA ILE A 4 -7.57 21.20 -4.63
C ILE A 4 -8.24 21.83 -3.41
N LYS A 5 -9.58 21.92 -3.45
CA LYS A 5 -10.37 22.66 -2.46
C LYS A 5 -10.14 22.18 -1.03
N ARG A 6 -10.07 20.87 -0.81
CA ARG A 6 -9.77 20.28 0.51
C ARG A 6 -8.49 20.82 1.16
N TYR A 7 -7.47 21.19 0.38
CA TYR A 7 -6.24 21.76 0.90
C TYR A 7 -6.36 23.24 1.24
N ILE A 8 -7.19 23.99 0.50
CA ILE A 8 -7.54 25.38 0.81
C ILE A 8 -8.37 25.41 2.09
N ASP A 9 -9.46 24.64 2.16
CA ASP A 9 -10.35 24.53 3.33
C ASP A 9 -9.55 24.20 4.61
N ARG A 10 -8.60 23.24 4.54
CA ARG A 10 -7.74 22.85 5.67
C ARG A 10 -6.75 23.96 6.06
N TYR A 11 -6.25 24.73 5.11
CA TYR A 11 -5.33 25.83 5.39
C TYR A 11 -6.04 27.03 6.04
N GLU A 12 -7.27 27.32 5.62
CA GLU A 12 -8.14 28.28 6.30
C GLU A 12 -8.50 27.82 7.73
N GLU A 13 -8.84 26.54 7.91
CA GLU A 13 -9.09 25.94 9.24
C GLU A 13 -7.88 26.12 10.18
N LEU A 14 -6.67 25.80 9.71
CA LEU A 14 -5.43 25.97 10.46
C LEU A 14 -5.12 27.45 10.74
N THR A 15 -5.38 28.35 9.78
CA THR A 15 -5.22 29.81 9.95
C THR A 15 -6.15 30.33 11.03
N GLY A 16 -7.42 29.88 11.03
CA GLY A 16 -8.38 30.17 12.10
C GLY A 16 -7.91 29.65 13.47
N GLN A 17 -7.41 28.41 13.54
CA GLN A 17 -6.88 27.83 14.78
C GLN A 17 -5.66 28.59 15.32
N LEU A 18 -4.76 29.09 14.46
CA LEU A 18 -3.62 29.91 14.87
C LEU A 18 -4.02 31.27 15.46
N SER A 19 -5.22 31.78 15.15
CA SER A 19 -5.76 33.01 15.73
C SER A 19 -6.46 32.80 17.09
N HIS A 20 -6.74 31.55 17.50
CA HIS A 20 -7.48 31.27 18.72
C HIS A 20 -6.61 31.39 19.99
N PRO A 21 -7.02 32.16 21.01
CA PRO A 21 -6.25 32.33 22.24
C PRO A 21 -5.86 31.02 22.94
N ASP A 22 -6.76 30.03 22.95
CA ASP A 22 -6.53 28.73 23.61
C ASP A 22 -5.46 27.87 22.91
N ILE A 23 -5.25 28.09 21.61
CA ILE A 23 -4.20 27.44 20.84
C ILE A 23 -2.87 28.16 21.05
N ILE A 24 -2.88 29.50 21.03
CA ILE A 24 -1.70 30.34 21.32
C ILE A 24 -1.17 30.05 22.73
N ALA A 25 -2.05 29.85 23.72
CA ALA A 25 -1.68 29.45 25.08
C ALA A 25 -1.11 28.01 25.18
N ASN A 26 -1.37 27.15 24.20
CA ASN A 26 -0.94 25.74 24.19
C ASN A 26 0.28 25.55 23.28
N GLN A 27 1.46 25.91 23.78
CA GLN A 27 2.72 25.93 23.02
C GLN A 27 3.03 24.64 22.22
N PRO A 28 2.78 23.41 22.73
CA PRO A 28 2.90 22.19 21.93
C PRO A 28 1.93 22.14 20.74
N LYS A 29 0.63 22.40 20.96
CA LYS A 29 -0.38 22.41 19.88
C LYS A 29 -0.09 23.49 18.84
N PHE A 30 0.23 24.71 19.29
CA PHE A 30 0.66 25.80 18.42
C PHE A 30 1.83 25.36 17.53
N THR A 31 2.87 24.76 18.12
CA THR A 31 4.04 24.28 17.38
C THR A 31 3.71 23.20 16.34
N SER A 32 2.74 22.31 16.59
CA SER A 32 2.27 21.35 15.58
C SER A 32 1.45 22.01 14.47
N ILE A 33 0.52 22.91 14.82
CA ILE A 33 -0.39 23.56 13.88
C ILE A 33 0.39 24.50 12.95
N SER A 34 1.33 25.29 13.47
CA SER A 34 2.21 26.14 12.64
C SER A 34 3.09 25.34 11.68
N LYS A 35 3.50 24.11 12.05
CA LYS A 35 4.26 23.22 11.17
C LYS A 35 3.40 22.57 10.08
N GLU A 36 2.12 22.31 10.35
CA GLU A 36 1.18 21.84 9.34
C GLU A 36 0.81 22.97 8.36
N HIS A 37 0.52 24.16 8.90
CA HIS A 37 0.22 25.37 8.14
C HIS A 37 1.35 25.76 7.17
N ALA A 38 2.58 25.93 7.67
CA ALA A 38 3.75 26.23 6.84
C ALA A 38 4.15 25.10 5.86
N ARG A 39 3.67 23.87 6.07
CA ARG A 39 3.82 22.76 5.12
C ARG A 39 2.81 22.85 3.97
N LEU A 40 1.62 23.40 4.20
CA LEU A 40 0.54 23.54 3.22
C LEU A 40 0.65 24.86 2.42
N GLU A 41 1.13 25.94 3.03
CA GLU A 41 1.28 27.27 2.41
C GLU A 41 1.82 27.25 0.96
N PRO A 42 2.93 26.55 0.62
CA PRO A 42 3.47 26.58 -0.75
C PRO A 42 2.55 25.90 -1.77
N MET A 43 1.76 24.90 -1.34
CA MET A 43 0.79 24.22 -2.20
C MET A 43 -0.46 25.06 -2.36
N VAL A 44 -0.99 25.63 -1.27
CA VAL A 44 -2.19 26.46 -1.28
C VAL A 44 -2.00 27.72 -2.11
N ARG A 45 -0.80 28.32 -2.11
CA ARG A 45 -0.47 29.42 -3.02
C ARG A 45 -0.66 29.03 -4.48
N VAL A 46 -0.08 27.91 -4.92
CA VAL A 46 -0.20 27.41 -6.30
C VAL A 46 -1.64 26.97 -6.62
N CYS A 47 -2.39 26.48 -5.63
CA CYS A 47 -3.82 26.19 -5.76
C CYS A 47 -4.63 27.46 -6.08
N LEU A 48 -4.42 28.54 -5.33
CA LEU A 48 -5.10 29.82 -5.52
C LEU A 48 -4.68 30.52 -6.82
N GLU A 49 -3.40 30.43 -7.20
CA GLU A 49 -2.93 30.87 -8.52
C GLU A 49 -3.62 30.09 -9.65
N TYR A 50 -3.77 28.76 -9.51
CA TYR A 50 -4.44 27.91 -10.49
C TYR A 50 -5.95 28.18 -10.60
N GLU A 51 -6.66 28.32 -9.47
CA GLU A 51 -8.09 28.68 -9.46
C GLU A 51 -8.32 30.07 -10.09
N LYS A 52 -7.43 31.03 -9.81
CA LYS A 52 -7.47 32.35 -10.45
C LYS A 52 -7.26 32.26 -11.97
N THR A 53 -6.21 31.57 -12.43
CA THR A 53 -5.95 31.41 -13.87
C THR A 53 -7.07 30.63 -14.58
N ALA A 54 -7.71 29.67 -13.91
CA ALA A 54 -8.88 28.97 -14.46
C ALA A 54 -10.08 29.91 -14.63
N ALA A 55 -10.36 30.79 -13.67
CA ALA A 55 -11.41 31.80 -13.78
C ALA A 55 -11.12 32.83 -14.89
N GLU A 56 -9.87 33.32 -14.99
CA GLU A 56 -9.47 34.24 -16.07
C GLU A 56 -9.61 33.59 -17.47
N ILE A 57 -9.44 32.26 -17.59
CA ILE A 57 -9.72 31.52 -18.83
C ILE A 57 -11.22 31.40 -19.09
N GLU A 58 -12.04 31.12 -18.08
CA GLU A 58 -13.50 31.00 -18.24
C GLU A 58 -14.13 32.35 -18.65
N ASP A 59 -13.74 33.45 -18.02
CA ASP A 59 -14.20 34.81 -18.37
C ASP A 59 -13.83 35.18 -19.82
N LEU A 60 -12.60 34.87 -20.27
CA LEU A 60 -12.19 35.08 -21.66
C LEU A 60 -12.93 34.16 -22.64
N GLU A 61 -13.18 32.90 -22.28
CA GLU A 61 -13.97 31.97 -23.09
C GLU A 61 -15.46 32.34 -23.17
N VAL A 62 -16.00 33.08 -22.20
CA VAL A 62 -17.34 33.68 -22.28
C VAL A 62 -17.31 34.92 -23.17
N MET A 63 -16.36 35.84 -22.95
CA MET A 63 -16.19 37.05 -23.77
C MET A 63 -16.08 36.74 -25.27
N LEU A 64 -15.27 35.74 -25.63
CA LEU A 64 -15.08 35.26 -27.01
C LEU A 64 -16.34 34.67 -27.68
N ARG A 65 -17.45 34.47 -26.95
CA ARG A 65 -18.74 34.00 -27.50
C ARG A 65 -19.73 35.14 -27.77
N GLU A 66 -19.56 36.28 -27.12
CA GLU A 66 -20.50 37.41 -27.18
C GLU A 66 -19.91 38.63 -27.92
N GLU A 67 -18.59 38.78 -27.93
CA GLU A 67 -17.89 39.89 -28.60
C GLU A 67 -17.86 39.73 -30.14
N THR A 68 -17.84 40.87 -30.83
CA THR A 68 -17.83 40.97 -32.31
C THR A 68 -16.73 41.89 -32.86
N ASP A 69 -16.07 42.71 -32.05
CA ASP A 69 -14.88 43.45 -32.50
C ASP A 69 -13.67 42.52 -32.69
N LYS A 70 -13.18 42.48 -33.93
CA LYS A 70 -12.07 41.60 -34.32
C LYS A 70 -10.76 41.92 -33.59
N GLN A 71 -10.48 43.19 -33.23
CA GLN A 71 -9.25 43.55 -32.51
C GLN A 71 -9.27 43.04 -31.07
N LEU A 72 -10.43 43.12 -30.40
CA LEU A 72 -10.64 42.53 -29.07
C LEU A 72 -10.53 41.00 -29.12
N ILE A 73 -11.12 40.35 -30.13
CA ILE A 73 -11.03 38.90 -30.33
C ILE A 73 -9.57 38.45 -30.54
N ASP A 74 -8.82 39.10 -31.45
CA ASP A 74 -7.42 38.76 -31.74
C ASP A 74 -6.49 38.99 -30.52
N MET A 75 -6.82 39.91 -29.60
CA MET A 75 -6.13 40.10 -28.32
C MET A 75 -6.51 39.03 -27.29
N ALA A 76 -7.81 38.78 -27.10
CA ALA A 76 -8.32 37.79 -26.14
C ALA A 76 -7.79 36.37 -26.44
N TYR A 77 -7.60 35.99 -27.70
CA TYR A 77 -6.95 34.73 -28.07
C TYR A 77 -5.49 34.65 -27.60
N GLN A 78 -4.71 35.75 -27.65
CA GLN A 78 -3.32 35.77 -27.21
C GLN A 78 -3.19 35.69 -25.68
N ASP A 79 -4.06 36.41 -24.95
CA ASP A 79 -4.14 36.30 -23.49
C ASP A 79 -4.58 34.89 -23.06
N LEU A 80 -5.56 34.29 -23.74
CA LEU A 80 -6.04 32.93 -23.50
C LEU A 80 -4.98 31.86 -23.80
N GLU A 81 -4.16 32.02 -24.85
CA GLU A 81 -3.04 31.11 -25.15
C GLU A 81 -1.97 31.17 -24.03
N ARG A 82 -1.60 32.38 -23.57
CA ARG A 82 -0.70 32.56 -22.43
C ARG A 82 -1.27 31.91 -21.16
N LEU A 83 -2.51 32.22 -20.81
CA LEU A 83 -3.15 31.72 -19.59
C LEU A 83 -3.30 30.19 -19.60
N LYS A 84 -3.55 29.56 -20.75
CA LYS A 84 -3.58 28.09 -20.87
C LYS A 84 -2.19 27.46 -20.71
N ALA A 85 -1.13 28.11 -21.17
CA ALA A 85 0.24 27.68 -20.92
C ALA A 85 0.61 27.79 -19.42
N ASP A 86 0.26 28.90 -18.77
CA ASP A 86 0.43 29.06 -17.31
C ASP A 86 -0.43 28.08 -16.49
N GLY A 87 -1.66 27.79 -16.95
CA GLY A 87 -2.55 26.81 -16.35
C GLY A 87 -1.97 25.39 -16.33
N GLU A 88 -1.39 24.92 -17.45
CA GLU A 88 -0.69 23.62 -17.46
C GLU A 88 0.62 23.64 -16.65
N ARG A 89 1.35 24.78 -16.59
CA ARG A 89 2.52 24.95 -15.72
C ARG A 89 2.15 24.79 -14.24
N LEU A 90 1.14 25.53 -13.76
CA LEU A 90 0.64 25.47 -12.39
C LEU A 90 0.10 24.06 -12.05
N LYS A 91 -0.63 23.44 -12.98
CA LYS A 91 -1.13 22.07 -12.86
C LYS A 91 -0.02 21.01 -12.78
N HIS A 92 1.12 21.22 -13.44
CA HIS A 92 2.31 20.38 -13.28
C HIS A 92 2.98 20.60 -11.91
N GLU A 93 3.11 21.85 -11.46
CA GLU A 93 3.64 22.19 -10.13
C GLU A 93 2.78 21.59 -8.99
N LEU A 94 1.44 21.67 -9.10
CA LEU A 94 0.50 21.03 -8.17
C LEU A 94 0.68 19.50 -8.10
N ARG A 95 0.86 18.83 -9.25
CA ARG A 95 1.11 17.37 -9.28
C ARG A 95 2.37 17.01 -8.50
N ILE A 96 3.45 17.79 -8.62
CA ILE A 96 4.69 17.60 -7.86
C ILE A 96 4.45 17.84 -6.36
N LEU A 97 3.77 18.92 -6.00
CA LEU A 97 3.53 19.31 -4.60
C LEU A 97 2.61 18.31 -3.86
N MET A 98 1.70 17.65 -4.56
CA MET A 98 0.80 16.61 -4.03
C MET A 98 1.42 15.20 -3.97
N LEU A 99 2.66 14.99 -4.42
CA LEU A 99 3.34 13.71 -4.22
C LEU A 99 3.52 13.40 -2.72
N PRO A 100 3.27 12.16 -2.27
CA PRO A 100 3.44 11.79 -0.88
C PRO A 100 4.92 11.85 -0.47
N LYS A 101 5.29 12.90 0.28
CA LYS A 101 6.61 13.04 0.92
C LYS A 101 6.82 11.89 1.90
N ASN A 102 8.02 11.32 1.96
CA ASN A 102 8.29 10.20 2.85
C ASN A 102 8.22 10.72 4.30
N PRO A 103 7.46 10.07 5.22
CA PRO A 103 7.38 10.51 6.62
C PRO A 103 8.75 10.67 7.28
N ASP A 104 9.74 9.88 6.87
CA ASP A 104 11.07 9.82 7.47
C ASP A 104 12.06 10.84 6.89
N ASP A 105 11.67 11.63 5.88
CA ASP A 105 12.54 12.64 5.23
C ASP A 105 13.14 13.68 6.21
N HIS A 106 12.48 13.89 7.35
CA HIS A 106 12.92 14.80 8.41
C HIS A 106 13.89 14.18 9.44
N ARG A 107 14.20 12.88 9.35
CA ARG A 107 15.05 12.18 10.33
C ARG A 107 16.54 12.48 10.13
N ASN A 108 17.30 12.26 11.20
CA ASN A 108 18.75 12.08 11.18
C ASN A 108 19.10 10.72 10.54
N THR A 109 20.35 10.55 10.12
CA THR A 109 20.81 9.34 9.41
C THR A 109 22.05 8.76 10.08
N ILE A 110 22.08 7.44 10.32
CA ILE A 110 23.33 6.71 10.53
C ILE A 110 23.91 6.41 9.15
N LEU A 111 25.11 6.91 8.87
CA LEU A 111 25.88 6.59 7.68
C LEU A 111 26.84 5.46 8.02
N GLU A 112 26.69 4.35 7.30
CA GLU A 112 27.47 3.14 7.43
C GLU A 112 28.22 2.88 6.12
N ILE A 113 29.53 2.65 6.20
CA ILE A 113 30.37 2.36 5.03
C ILE A 113 31.26 1.16 5.37
N ARG A 114 31.05 0.03 4.68
CA ARG A 114 31.85 -1.20 4.83
C ARG A 114 32.73 -1.45 3.61
N ALA A 115 33.95 -1.92 3.83
CA ALA A 115 34.87 -2.30 2.78
C ALA A 115 34.38 -3.58 2.09
N GLY A 116 34.02 -3.45 0.82
CA GLY A 116 33.59 -4.57 -0.01
C GLY A 116 34.75 -5.40 -0.57
N THR A 117 34.54 -5.95 -1.76
CA THR A 117 35.55 -6.76 -2.45
C THR A 117 36.72 -5.92 -2.97
N GLY A 118 37.84 -5.95 -2.26
CA GLY A 118 39.08 -5.28 -2.69
C GLY A 118 40.20 -5.25 -1.64
N GLY A 119 40.00 -5.81 -0.44
CA GLY A 119 41.06 -5.88 0.57
C GLY A 119 41.46 -4.50 1.09
N GLU A 120 42.77 -4.24 1.13
CA GLU A 120 43.31 -2.97 1.64
C GLU A 120 42.94 -1.77 0.74
N GLU A 121 42.92 -1.93 -0.58
CA GLU A 121 42.46 -0.92 -1.54
C GLU A 121 40.98 -0.53 -1.30
N ALA A 122 40.12 -1.51 -0.96
CA ALA A 122 38.73 -1.22 -0.57
C ALA A 122 38.67 -0.44 0.75
N ALA A 123 39.51 -0.77 1.73
CA ALA A 123 39.56 -0.07 3.01
C ALA A 123 40.09 1.37 2.89
N LEU A 124 41.06 1.61 2.01
CA LEU A 124 41.53 2.95 1.65
C LEU A 124 40.40 3.77 0.99
N PHE A 125 39.62 3.15 0.10
CA PHE A 125 38.47 3.83 -0.50
C PHE A 125 37.34 4.15 0.51
N VAL A 126 37.13 3.32 1.55
CA VAL A 126 36.24 3.70 2.67
C VAL A 126 36.75 4.97 3.34
N ALA A 127 38.06 5.10 3.59
CA ALA A 127 38.62 6.32 4.15
C ALA A 127 38.45 7.54 3.24
N ASP A 128 38.52 7.38 1.92
CA ASP A 128 38.22 8.45 0.96
C ASP A 128 36.74 8.87 0.97
N LEU A 129 35.81 7.91 0.99
CA LEU A 129 34.38 8.20 1.14
C LEU A 129 34.05 8.88 2.48
N VAL A 130 34.69 8.46 3.57
CA VAL A 130 34.53 9.08 4.90
C VAL A 130 34.97 10.54 4.88
N LYS A 131 36.07 10.89 4.19
CA LYS A 131 36.49 12.29 3.98
C LYS A 131 35.43 13.05 3.16
N MET A 132 34.97 12.47 2.05
CA MET A 132 33.98 13.07 1.15
C MET A 132 32.66 13.39 1.88
N TYR A 133 32.05 12.40 2.54
CA TYR A 133 30.77 12.57 3.24
C TYR A 133 30.89 13.47 4.48
N LYS A 134 32.04 13.47 5.19
CA LYS A 134 32.30 14.41 6.29
C LYS A 134 32.36 15.85 5.79
N ASN A 135 33.00 16.10 4.65
CA ASN A 135 33.05 17.42 4.02
C ASN A 135 31.67 17.85 3.50
N TYR A 136 30.88 16.91 2.95
CA TYR A 136 29.49 17.18 2.55
C TYR A 136 28.60 17.54 3.75
N ALA A 137 28.70 16.79 4.86
CA ALA A 137 27.96 17.09 6.08
C ALA A 137 28.29 18.48 6.62
N ALA A 138 29.58 18.82 6.71
CA ALA A 138 30.03 20.15 7.13
C ALA A 138 29.50 21.27 6.21
N ARG A 139 29.48 21.06 4.89
CA ARG A 139 28.93 22.01 3.91
C ARG A 139 27.42 22.23 4.05
N ASN A 140 26.66 21.20 4.43
CA ASN A 140 25.22 21.29 4.68
C ASN A 140 24.87 21.75 6.11
N GLY A 141 25.88 22.09 6.94
CA GLY A 141 25.67 22.47 8.34
C GLY A 141 25.21 21.31 9.23
N TRP A 142 25.44 20.06 8.82
CA TRP A 142 25.12 18.88 9.61
C TRP A 142 26.27 18.52 10.57
N ASN A 143 25.92 18.11 11.79
CA ASN A 143 26.85 17.62 12.79
C ASN A 143 27.14 16.12 12.57
N TRP A 144 28.39 15.73 12.79
CA TRP A 144 28.93 14.40 12.49
C TRP A 144 29.56 13.79 13.75
N GLU A 145 28.97 12.71 14.26
CA GLU A 145 29.47 11.97 15.44
C GLU A 145 29.89 10.56 15.01
N VAL A 146 31.15 10.18 15.25
CA VAL A 146 31.65 8.83 14.91
C VAL A 146 31.19 7.84 15.98
N MET A 147 30.47 6.79 15.57
CA MET A 147 29.94 5.75 16.46
C MET A 147 30.87 4.53 16.53
N SER A 148 31.41 4.10 15.40
CA SER A 148 32.34 2.98 15.27
C SER A 148 33.31 3.22 14.11
N ALA A 149 34.55 2.77 14.25
CA ALA A 149 35.55 2.77 13.18
C ALA A 149 36.49 1.56 13.36
N SER A 150 36.61 0.73 12.32
CA SER A 150 37.48 -0.45 12.31
C SER A 150 38.65 -0.22 11.34
N GLU A 151 39.73 0.36 11.84
CA GLU A 151 40.93 0.70 11.05
C GLU A 151 41.69 -0.52 10.51
N THR A 152 42.42 -0.33 9.40
CA THR A 152 43.45 -1.24 8.87
C THR A 152 44.84 -0.65 9.08
N GLY A 153 45.86 -1.51 9.12
CA GLY A 153 47.26 -1.08 9.33
C GLY A 153 47.84 -0.16 8.24
N VAL A 154 47.13 0.03 7.13
CA VAL A 154 47.48 0.95 6.04
C VAL A 154 46.71 2.29 6.09
N GLY A 155 45.91 2.54 7.14
CA GLY A 155 45.14 3.79 7.29
C GLY A 155 43.80 3.83 6.56
N GLY A 156 43.29 2.66 6.14
CA GLY A 156 41.92 2.49 5.66
C GLY A 156 40.96 2.08 6.78
N PHE A 157 39.67 1.90 6.45
CA PHE A 157 38.67 1.33 7.36
C PHE A 157 38.00 0.10 6.74
N ARG A 158 37.85 -0.98 7.50
CA ARG A 158 36.99 -2.12 7.14
C ARG A 158 35.51 -1.78 7.28
N GLU A 159 35.20 -0.93 8.25
CA GLU A 159 33.87 -0.50 8.62
C GLU A 159 33.99 0.89 9.27
N PHE A 160 33.08 1.79 8.92
CA PHE A 160 32.96 3.10 9.52
C PHE A 160 31.48 3.46 9.69
N ILE A 161 31.08 3.83 10.90
CA ILE A 161 29.70 4.16 11.26
C ILE A 161 29.69 5.54 11.93
N ALA A 162 28.91 6.47 11.39
CA ALA A 162 28.74 7.81 11.94
C ALA A 162 27.28 8.25 11.94
N LEU A 163 26.86 8.90 13.03
CA LEU A 163 25.58 9.57 13.14
C LEU A 163 25.69 10.98 12.52
N ILE A 164 24.85 11.25 11.51
CA ILE A 164 24.73 12.54 10.86
C ILE A 164 23.42 13.19 11.33
N THR A 165 23.54 14.36 11.97
CA THR A 165 22.44 15.09 12.60
C THR A 165 22.27 16.48 12.01
N GLY A 166 21.04 16.86 11.67
CA GLY A 166 20.78 18.13 10.97
C GLY A 166 19.40 18.22 10.34
N ASN A 167 19.17 19.27 9.54
CA ASN A 167 17.90 19.43 8.84
C ASN A 167 17.81 18.48 7.63
N SER A 168 16.78 17.62 7.61
CA SER A 168 16.37 16.79 6.46
C SER A 168 17.49 15.89 5.89
N VAL A 169 18.36 15.37 6.76
CA VAL A 169 19.51 14.52 6.38
C VAL A 169 19.07 13.30 5.59
N TYR A 170 18.03 12.59 6.07
CA TYR A 170 17.51 11.40 5.41
C TYR A 170 16.96 11.68 4.00
N ALA A 171 16.29 12.82 3.80
CA ALA A 171 15.81 13.25 2.48
C ALA A 171 16.92 13.47 1.43
N VAL A 172 18.18 13.51 1.85
CA VAL A 172 19.36 13.55 0.96
C VAL A 172 20.02 12.18 0.91
N MET A 173 20.44 11.66 2.07
CA MET A 173 21.29 10.48 2.18
C MET A 173 20.61 9.17 1.76
N LYS A 174 19.27 9.10 1.72
CA LYS A 174 18.53 7.92 1.24
C LYS A 174 18.86 7.55 -0.23
N TYR A 175 19.33 8.51 -1.03
CA TYR A 175 19.76 8.24 -2.42
C TYR A 175 21.23 7.78 -2.54
N GLU A 176 22.01 7.82 -1.46
CA GLU A 176 23.41 7.34 -1.45
C GLU A 176 23.51 5.81 -1.25
N ILE A 177 22.39 5.15 -0.92
CA ILE A 177 22.30 3.71 -0.69
C ILE A 177 22.66 2.94 -1.98
N GLY A 178 23.72 2.14 -1.92
CA GLY A 178 24.06 1.16 -2.95
C GLY A 178 25.52 0.74 -2.96
N ASN A 179 25.88 -0.16 -3.88
CA ASN A 179 27.27 -0.59 -4.07
C ASN A 179 28.04 0.43 -4.92
N HIS A 180 29.07 1.05 -4.36
CA HIS A 180 30.06 1.84 -5.10
C HIS A 180 31.15 0.92 -5.65
N ARG A 181 31.55 1.09 -6.92
CA ARG A 181 32.66 0.34 -7.55
C ARG A 181 33.77 1.26 -8.02
N VAL A 182 35.00 1.01 -7.57
CA VAL A 182 36.20 1.75 -7.98
C VAL A 182 36.99 0.96 -9.03
N GLN A 183 37.58 1.68 -9.98
CA GLN A 183 38.66 1.23 -10.85
C GLN A 183 39.69 2.36 -10.99
N ARG A 184 40.67 2.40 -10.08
CA ARG A 184 41.89 3.19 -10.16
C ARG A 184 43.10 2.25 -10.32
N ILE A 185 44.27 2.80 -10.63
CA ILE A 185 45.53 2.05 -10.47
C ILE A 185 45.67 1.78 -8.96
N PRO A 186 45.78 0.53 -8.49
CA PRO A 186 45.90 0.26 -7.07
C PRO A 186 47.21 0.82 -6.51
N GLU A 187 47.20 1.33 -5.29
CA GLU A 187 48.45 1.68 -4.59
C GLU A 187 49.16 0.40 -4.08
N THR A 188 48.44 -0.71 -4.02
CA THR A 188 48.91 -2.04 -3.63
C THR A 188 48.25 -3.12 -4.50
N GLU A 189 49.02 -3.95 -5.22
CA GLU A 189 48.46 -5.12 -5.92
C GLU A 189 49.42 -6.32 -6.04
N THR A 190 48.99 -7.50 -5.57
CA THR A 190 49.08 -8.74 -6.37
C THR A 190 48.05 -9.78 -5.90
N GLN A 191 47.07 -10.10 -6.76
CA GLN A 191 46.05 -11.17 -6.61
C GLN A 191 45.02 -11.05 -5.45
N GLY A 192 43.91 -11.77 -5.55
CA GLY A 192 42.84 -11.81 -4.53
C GLY A 192 41.58 -12.57 -4.96
N ARG A 193 40.58 -12.66 -4.06
CA ARG A 193 39.18 -13.06 -4.35
C ARG A 193 38.20 -12.60 -3.23
N ILE A 194 36.94 -13.01 -3.32
CA ILE A 194 35.73 -12.31 -2.81
C ILE A 194 35.18 -12.94 -1.50
N HIS A 195 34.44 -12.16 -0.68
CA HIS A 195 33.13 -12.49 -0.01
C HIS A 195 32.58 -11.22 0.72
N THR A 196 31.46 -11.27 1.46
CA THR A 196 30.68 -10.08 1.97
C THR A 196 30.15 -10.30 3.43
N VAL A 197 29.18 -9.61 4.09
CA VAL A 197 27.88 -8.97 3.70
C VAL A 197 27.31 -8.03 4.81
N SER A 198 26.34 -7.16 4.46
CA SER A 198 25.24 -6.59 5.31
C SER A 198 25.51 -5.37 6.23
N GLY A 199 24.42 -4.72 6.72
CA GLY A 199 24.38 -3.45 7.50
C GLY A 199 23.03 -3.20 8.24
N ASP A 200 22.81 -1.97 8.75
CA ASP A 200 22.09 -1.62 10.01
C ASP A 200 20.52 -1.52 10.07
N LEU A 201 19.95 -1.62 11.29
CA LEU A 201 18.53 -1.40 11.71
C LEU A 201 18.45 -1.07 13.24
N GLU A 202 17.31 -0.58 13.77
CA GLU A 202 17.14 -0.31 15.22
C GLU A 202 16.29 -1.35 15.97
N ILE A 203 16.57 -1.53 17.28
CA ILE A 203 15.87 -2.45 18.20
C ILE A 203 15.49 -1.73 19.51
N ASP A 204 14.23 -1.89 19.92
CA ASP A 204 13.72 -1.50 21.25
C ASP A 204 13.98 -2.60 22.29
N ILE A 205 14.31 -2.22 23.53
CA ILE A 205 14.74 -3.13 24.60
C ILE A 205 13.94 -2.85 25.87
N ASN A 206 13.05 -3.78 26.21
CA ASN A 206 12.28 -3.76 27.45
C ASN A 206 13.21 -3.82 28.70
N PRO A 207 13.16 -2.85 29.62
CA PRO A 207 14.00 -2.85 30.81
C PRO A 207 13.81 -4.05 31.76
N ALA A 208 12.70 -4.77 31.67
CA ALA A 208 12.45 -5.96 32.50
C ALA A 208 13.30 -7.19 32.10
N ASP A 209 13.79 -7.25 30.86
CA ASP A 209 14.53 -8.38 30.30
C ASP A 209 16.05 -8.31 30.58
N LEU A 210 16.47 -7.39 31.47
CA LEU A 210 17.88 -7.05 31.74
C LEU A 210 18.30 -7.41 33.17
N ARG A 211 19.25 -8.35 33.32
CA ARG A 211 20.01 -8.49 34.58
C ARG A 211 21.24 -7.58 34.54
N ILE A 212 21.47 -6.82 35.62
CA ILE A 212 22.59 -5.88 35.74
C ILE A 212 23.46 -6.30 36.92
N ASP A 213 24.69 -6.73 36.64
CA ASP A 213 25.66 -7.19 37.63
C ASP A 213 26.81 -6.17 37.75
N THR A 214 27.15 -5.72 38.97
CA THR A 214 28.23 -4.75 39.24
C THR A 214 29.45 -5.43 39.84
N TYR A 215 30.66 -5.02 39.43
CA TYR A 215 31.90 -5.66 39.87
C TYR A 215 33.11 -4.69 39.83
N ARG A 216 34.27 -5.16 40.31
CA ARG A 216 35.53 -4.39 40.31
C ARG A 216 36.22 -4.47 38.96
N SER A 217 36.58 -3.31 38.40
CA SER A 217 37.37 -3.23 37.18
C SER A 217 38.72 -3.94 37.36
N GLN A 218 39.08 -4.86 36.45
CA GLN A 218 40.39 -5.51 36.44
C GLN A 218 41.28 -4.93 35.33
N GLY A 219 42.52 -4.61 35.68
CA GLY A 219 43.51 -3.99 34.79
C GLY A 219 44.81 -3.68 35.52
N ALA A 220 45.85 -3.26 34.80
CA ALA A 220 47.18 -3.02 35.35
C ALA A 220 47.29 -1.66 36.08
N GLY A 221 47.41 -1.71 37.41
CA GLY A 221 48.22 -0.75 38.18
C GLY A 221 47.86 0.75 38.13
N GLY A 222 46.62 1.12 38.48
CA GLY A 222 46.26 2.50 38.82
C GLY A 222 45.82 2.64 40.28
N GLN A 223 46.06 3.79 40.93
CA GLN A 223 45.83 4.00 42.37
C GLN A 223 44.38 3.79 42.89
N HIS A 224 43.39 3.65 42.00
CA HIS A 224 42.00 3.31 42.34
C HIS A 224 41.49 2.00 41.72
N VAL A 225 42.34 1.26 41.00
CA VAL A 225 41.98 -0.06 40.47
C VAL A 225 41.88 -1.02 41.67
N ASN A 226 40.78 -1.78 41.74
CA ASN A 226 40.38 -2.70 42.83
C ASN A 226 39.72 -2.12 44.11
N THR A 227 39.57 -0.79 44.28
CA THR A 227 38.92 -0.23 45.49
C THR A 227 37.40 0.00 45.38
N THR A 228 36.84 0.11 44.18
CA THR A 228 35.41 0.45 43.98
C THR A 228 34.75 -0.44 42.92
N ASP A 229 33.48 -0.79 43.12
CA ASP A 229 32.70 -1.66 42.22
C ASP A 229 32.13 -0.86 41.02
N SER A 230 33.03 -0.22 40.26
CA SER A 230 32.70 0.72 39.18
C SER A 230 32.32 0.08 37.84
N ALA A 231 32.66 -1.20 37.62
CA ALA A 231 32.38 -1.89 36.36
C ALA A 231 30.93 -2.42 36.34
N VAL A 232 30.30 -2.35 35.17
CA VAL A 232 28.90 -2.78 34.99
C VAL A 232 28.84 -3.81 33.87
N ARG A 233 28.17 -4.93 34.14
CA ARG A 233 27.78 -5.97 33.19
C ARG A 233 26.27 -5.96 33.05
N ILE A 234 25.77 -6.11 31.83
CA ILE A 234 24.35 -6.28 31.53
C ILE A 234 24.18 -7.56 30.72
N THR A 235 23.22 -8.39 31.13
CA THR A 235 22.84 -9.63 30.43
C THR A 235 21.38 -9.51 30.02
N HIS A 236 21.10 -9.65 28.72
CA HIS A 236 19.74 -9.76 28.22
C HIS A 236 19.25 -11.20 28.40
N ILE A 237 18.29 -11.41 29.30
CA ILE A 237 17.86 -12.73 29.76
C ILE A 237 17.28 -13.58 28.60
N PRO A 238 16.44 -13.07 27.68
CA PRO A 238 15.88 -13.86 26.59
C PRO A 238 16.88 -14.34 25.52
N THR A 239 18.06 -13.72 25.39
CA THR A 239 19.06 -14.10 24.37
C THR A 239 20.38 -14.61 24.93
N GLY A 240 20.60 -14.48 26.25
CA GLY A 240 21.87 -14.81 26.90
C GLY A 240 23.03 -13.88 26.57
N ILE A 241 22.80 -12.82 25.78
CA ILE A 241 23.85 -11.91 25.31
C ILE A 241 24.33 -11.01 26.43
N VAL A 242 25.65 -10.87 26.54
CA VAL A 242 26.32 -10.12 27.60
C VAL A 242 27.16 -8.96 27.03
N ALA A 243 26.95 -7.78 27.60
CA ALA A 243 27.78 -6.60 27.42
C ALA A 243 28.34 -6.14 28.78
N ALA A 244 29.52 -5.50 28.77
CA ALA A 244 30.12 -4.95 29.97
C ALA A 244 30.96 -3.70 29.63
N SER A 245 31.11 -2.80 30.59
CA SER A 245 32.01 -1.65 30.48
C SER A 245 32.66 -1.35 31.83
N GLN A 246 33.94 -1.00 31.80
CA GLN A 246 34.78 -0.74 32.97
C GLN A 246 35.72 0.47 32.80
N GLU A 247 35.50 1.27 31.76
CA GLU A 247 36.39 2.36 31.31
C GLU A 247 36.26 3.63 32.14
N GLU A 248 35.05 3.96 32.56
CA GLU A 248 34.75 5.21 33.26
C GLU A 248 34.88 5.03 34.77
N ARG A 249 35.23 6.11 35.48
CA ARG A 249 35.22 6.15 36.96
C ARG A 249 33.81 6.14 37.57
N SER A 250 32.75 6.12 36.76
CA SER A 250 31.35 6.22 37.20
C SER A 250 30.52 5.05 36.69
N GLN A 251 29.87 4.36 37.64
CA GLN A 251 28.92 3.28 37.40
C GLN A 251 27.80 3.68 36.43
N ILE A 252 27.29 4.92 36.51
CA ILE A 252 26.20 5.41 35.64
C ILE A 252 26.68 5.51 34.19
N LYS A 253 27.90 6.01 33.96
CA LYS A 253 28.48 6.06 32.62
C LYS A 253 28.82 4.68 32.07
N ASN A 254 29.39 3.79 32.89
CA ASN A 254 29.66 2.40 32.49
C ASN A 254 28.35 1.64 32.19
N ARG A 255 27.26 1.89 32.93
CA ARG A 255 25.92 1.36 32.62
C ARG A 255 25.42 1.88 31.26
N SER A 256 25.59 3.17 30.97
CA SER A 256 25.20 3.74 29.67
C SER A 256 26.02 3.15 28.51
N LYS A 257 27.35 3.04 28.64
CA LYS A 257 28.22 2.37 27.67
C LYS A 257 27.84 0.89 27.48
N ALA A 258 27.67 0.13 28.57
CA ALA A 258 27.25 -1.26 28.53
C ALA A 258 25.87 -1.45 27.88
N MET A 259 24.93 -0.51 28.05
CA MET A 259 23.63 -0.53 27.38
C MET A 259 23.77 -0.31 25.86
N LYS A 260 24.58 0.66 25.41
CA LYS A 260 24.89 0.85 23.98
C LYS A 260 25.53 -0.40 23.37
N TYR A 261 26.51 -1.00 24.05
CA TYR A 261 27.13 -2.25 23.60
C TYR A 261 26.16 -3.45 23.60
N LEU A 262 25.19 -3.49 24.50
CA LEU A 262 24.16 -4.53 24.51
C LEU A 262 23.21 -4.36 23.31
N GLN A 263 22.80 -3.13 23.01
CA GLN A 263 21.95 -2.81 21.87
C GLN A 263 22.63 -3.18 20.54
N ALA A 264 23.92 -2.87 20.39
CA ALA A 264 24.72 -3.31 19.23
C ALA A 264 24.79 -4.85 19.10
N LYS A 265 25.09 -5.58 20.19
CA LYS A 265 25.15 -7.06 20.13
C LYS A 265 23.78 -7.73 19.92
N LEU A 266 22.70 -7.14 20.45
CA LEU A 266 21.34 -7.58 20.17
C LEU A 266 20.97 -7.31 18.71
N TYR A 267 21.50 -6.22 18.15
CA TYR A 267 21.37 -5.91 16.73
C TYR A 267 22.08 -6.96 15.85
N ASP A 268 23.37 -7.22 16.06
CA ASP A 268 24.13 -8.26 15.34
C ASP A 268 23.39 -9.61 15.32
N ALA A 269 22.92 -10.06 16.49
CA ALA A 269 22.21 -11.32 16.68
C ALA A 269 20.78 -11.35 16.10
N ALA A 270 20.21 -10.20 15.75
CA ALA A 270 18.98 -10.09 14.99
C ALA A 270 19.25 -10.12 13.47
N VAL A 271 20.34 -9.51 12.99
CA VAL A 271 20.76 -9.56 11.58
C VAL A 271 21.04 -10.99 11.14
N GLU A 272 21.77 -11.77 11.93
CA GLU A 272 22.03 -13.19 11.64
C GLU A 272 20.74 -14.03 11.51
N LYS A 273 19.63 -13.58 12.11
CA LYS A 273 18.33 -14.27 12.12
C LYS A 273 17.31 -13.69 11.13
N CYS A 274 17.58 -12.55 10.51
CA CYS A 274 16.66 -11.87 9.59
C CYS A 274 17.42 -11.25 8.40
N PRO A 275 17.62 -12.00 7.30
CA PRO A 275 18.23 -11.44 6.10
C PRO A 275 17.31 -10.38 5.48
N ALA A 276 17.75 -9.12 5.52
CA ALA A 276 16.99 -7.98 5.02
C ALA A 276 16.66 -8.09 3.51
N PRO A 277 15.51 -7.56 3.06
CA PRO A 277 15.09 -7.62 1.66
C PRO A 277 15.99 -6.74 0.79
N LYS A 278 16.94 -7.37 0.08
CA LYS A 278 17.83 -6.69 -0.88
C LYS A 278 17.00 -6.13 -2.04
N GLN A 279 16.75 -4.82 -2.03
CA GLN A 279 16.13 -4.12 -3.15
C GLN A 279 17.06 -4.22 -4.37
N LYS A 280 16.71 -5.08 -5.32
CA LYS A 280 17.52 -5.34 -6.51
C LYS A 280 17.49 -4.15 -7.45
N CYS A 281 18.50 -3.28 -7.40
CA CYS A 281 18.87 -2.50 -8.57
C CYS A 281 19.13 -3.45 -9.74
N ALA A 282 18.62 -3.12 -10.94
CA ALA A 282 18.83 -3.94 -12.13
C ALA A 282 20.33 -4.03 -12.54
N ASN A 283 21.14 -3.04 -12.12
CA ASN A 283 22.59 -3.07 -12.19
C ASN A 283 23.19 -3.48 -10.83
N PRO A 284 24.25 -4.32 -10.76
CA PRO A 284 24.87 -4.72 -9.49
C PRO A 284 25.58 -3.59 -8.72
N TRP A 285 25.70 -2.41 -9.31
CA TRP A 285 26.45 -1.25 -8.84
C TRP A 285 25.58 0.00 -9.03
N SER A 286 25.52 0.86 -8.02
CA SER A 286 24.81 2.14 -8.10
C SER A 286 25.71 3.20 -8.75
N VAL A 287 26.90 3.41 -8.17
CA VAL A 287 27.91 4.37 -8.62
C VAL A 287 29.18 3.64 -9.05
N ARG A 288 29.84 4.14 -10.09
CA ARG A 288 31.13 3.64 -10.57
C ARG A 288 32.14 4.78 -10.71
N VAL A 289 33.29 4.64 -10.06
CA VAL A 289 34.43 5.54 -10.15
C VAL A 289 35.47 4.91 -11.08
N ILE A 290 35.87 5.61 -12.14
CA ILE A 290 36.97 5.19 -13.03
C ILE A 290 37.82 6.41 -13.36
N ALA A 291 39.14 6.35 -13.11
CA ALA A 291 40.14 7.29 -13.64
C ALA A 291 39.66 8.74 -13.88
N GLY A 292 39.42 9.49 -12.80
CA GLY A 292 39.02 10.91 -12.85
C GLY A 292 37.51 11.21 -12.98
N ARG A 293 36.65 10.20 -13.22
CA ARG A 293 35.19 10.39 -13.34
C ARG A 293 34.35 9.51 -12.42
N ILE A 294 33.14 9.98 -12.13
CA ILE A 294 32.06 9.29 -11.41
C ILE A 294 30.88 9.11 -12.37
N THR A 295 30.33 7.89 -12.45
CA THR A 295 29.08 7.58 -13.17
C THR A 295 28.06 6.96 -12.24
N ASP A 296 26.86 7.54 -12.14
CA ASP A 296 25.72 6.90 -11.50
C ASP A 296 24.89 6.13 -12.55
N HIS A 297 24.71 4.82 -12.35
CA HIS A 297 24.05 3.91 -13.30
C HIS A 297 22.51 3.87 -13.16
N ARG A 298 21.94 4.59 -12.19
CA ARG A 298 20.50 4.73 -11.96
C ARG A 298 19.94 5.87 -12.82
N ILE A 299 20.64 7.00 -12.85
CA ILE A 299 20.31 8.19 -13.65
C ILE A 299 21.14 8.35 -14.94
N LYS A 300 22.17 7.52 -15.14
CA LYS A 300 23.12 7.56 -16.28
C LYS A 300 23.99 8.83 -16.34
N LEU A 301 23.98 9.66 -15.29
CA LEU A 301 24.83 10.85 -15.16
C LEU A 301 26.31 10.45 -15.04
N THR A 302 27.20 11.20 -15.70
CA THR A 302 28.66 11.03 -15.60
C THR A 302 29.34 12.38 -15.48
N VAL A 303 30.10 12.58 -14.40
CA VAL A 303 30.79 13.84 -14.08
C VAL A 303 32.30 13.57 -13.99
N TYR A 304 33.11 14.51 -14.49
CA TYR A 304 34.53 14.33 -14.80
C TYR A 304 35.51 15.05 -13.85
N ASN A 305 35.04 15.53 -12.69
CA ASN A 305 35.84 16.23 -11.66
C ASN A 305 35.95 15.43 -10.35
N LEU A 306 36.22 14.12 -10.43
CA LEU A 306 36.33 13.21 -9.26
C LEU A 306 37.17 13.79 -8.11
N GLU A 307 38.33 14.37 -8.42
CA GLU A 307 39.25 14.94 -7.42
C GLU A 307 38.62 16.12 -6.66
N GLU A 308 37.82 16.94 -7.34
CA GLU A 308 37.11 18.05 -6.72
C GLU A 308 35.96 17.56 -5.84
N ILE A 309 35.18 16.58 -6.31
CA ILE A 309 34.08 15.98 -5.53
C ILE A 309 34.65 15.30 -4.27
N MET A 310 35.71 14.50 -4.39
CA MET A 310 36.36 13.85 -3.24
C MET A 310 36.98 14.86 -2.26
N ARG A 311 37.54 15.97 -2.75
CA ARG A 311 38.11 17.03 -1.90
C ARG A 311 37.05 17.87 -1.20
N THR A 312 35.98 18.24 -1.89
CA THR A 312 34.95 19.19 -1.40
C THR A 312 33.74 18.52 -0.74
N GLY A 313 33.51 17.24 -1.03
CA GLY A 313 32.28 16.53 -0.70
C GLY A 313 31.09 16.88 -1.60
N ASP A 314 31.26 17.68 -2.66
CA ASP A 314 30.12 18.26 -3.39
C ASP A 314 29.41 17.26 -4.34
N ILE A 315 28.55 16.43 -3.76
CA ILE A 315 27.67 15.49 -4.48
C ILE A 315 26.31 16.13 -4.88
N SER A 316 26.18 17.46 -4.82
CA SER A 316 24.90 18.16 -4.98
C SER A 316 24.22 17.85 -6.32
N GLU A 317 24.99 17.79 -7.41
CA GLU A 317 24.51 17.47 -8.76
C GLU A 317 23.84 16.08 -8.83
N PHE A 318 24.52 15.05 -8.31
CA PHE A 318 23.97 13.69 -8.21
C PHE A 318 22.71 13.65 -7.34
N SER A 319 22.73 14.30 -6.18
CA SER A 319 21.59 14.33 -5.25
C SER A 319 20.34 14.98 -5.86
N ALA A 320 20.52 16.03 -6.67
CA ALA A 320 19.44 16.72 -7.37
C ALA A 320 18.87 15.86 -8.51
N ALA A 321 19.73 15.26 -9.34
CA ALA A 321 19.30 14.41 -10.45
C ALA A 321 18.61 13.11 -9.97
N LEU A 322 19.06 12.52 -8.85
CA LEU A 322 18.42 11.36 -8.22
C LEU A 322 17.02 11.70 -7.67
N ARG A 323 16.86 12.89 -7.06
CA ARG A 323 15.56 13.41 -6.62
C ARG A 323 14.60 13.68 -7.78
N GLN A 324 15.10 14.24 -8.88
CA GLN A 324 14.28 14.46 -10.06
C GLN A 324 13.80 13.13 -10.64
N ALA A 325 14.68 12.14 -10.81
CA ALA A 325 14.29 10.83 -11.32
C ALA A 325 13.29 10.09 -10.41
N ASP A 326 13.41 10.20 -9.08
CA ASP A 326 12.43 9.69 -8.11
C ASP A 326 11.07 10.41 -8.23
N THR A 327 11.08 11.73 -8.45
CA THR A 327 9.88 12.56 -8.69
C THR A 327 9.20 12.17 -10.01
N ASP A 328 9.97 12.08 -11.10
CA ASP A 328 9.49 11.69 -12.44
C ASP A 328 8.89 10.29 -12.46
N ASN A 329 9.47 9.35 -11.68
CA ASN A 329 8.94 8.00 -11.57
C ASN A 329 7.62 7.97 -10.79
N LYS A 330 7.50 8.72 -9.69
CA LYS A 330 6.23 8.83 -8.93
C LYS A 330 5.14 9.52 -9.75
N LEU A 331 5.48 10.54 -10.54
CA LEU A 331 4.57 11.14 -11.51
C LEU A 331 4.12 10.14 -12.57
N LYS A 332 5.02 9.30 -13.10
CA LYS A 332 4.67 8.22 -14.04
C LYS A 332 3.81 7.15 -13.39
N GLU A 333 4.06 6.79 -12.13
CA GLU A 333 3.24 5.82 -11.39
C GLU A 333 1.81 6.35 -11.16
N GLN A 334 1.64 7.65 -10.86
CA GLN A 334 0.32 8.30 -10.82
C GLN A 334 -0.33 8.45 -12.20
N MET A 335 0.44 8.74 -13.25
CA MET A 335 -0.07 8.91 -14.63
C MET A 335 -0.31 7.59 -15.38
N ALA A 336 0.24 6.47 -14.89
CA ALA A 336 -0.01 5.13 -15.41
C ALA A 336 -1.24 4.45 -14.77
N GLN A 337 -1.91 5.12 -13.83
CA GLN A 337 -3.25 4.72 -13.40
C GLN A 337 -4.28 5.14 -14.47
N PRO A 338 -5.17 4.24 -14.92
CA PRO A 338 -6.26 4.61 -15.82
C PRO A 338 -7.23 5.55 -15.07
N ALA A 339 -7.13 6.85 -15.35
CA ALA A 339 -7.94 7.91 -14.74
C ALA A 339 -9.36 7.93 -15.33
N ALA A 340 -10.08 6.82 -15.18
CA ALA A 340 -11.41 6.63 -15.73
C ALA A 340 -12.37 7.76 -15.34
N GLY A 341 -13.05 8.33 -16.34
CA GLY A 341 -13.91 9.50 -16.17
C GLY A 341 -14.88 9.33 -15.01
N PHE A 342 -15.04 10.36 -14.17
CA PHE A 342 -15.86 10.25 -12.98
C PHE A 342 -17.26 10.82 -13.23
N ASN A 343 -18.29 10.22 -12.62
CA ASN A 343 -19.68 10.66 -12.79
C ASN A 343 -19.92 12.14 -12.42
N HIS A 344 -19.01 12.79 -11.67
CA HIS A 344 -19.09 14.22 -11.40
C HIS A 344 -18.72 15.11 -12.59
N ASP A 345 -17.83 14.65 -13.48
CA ASP A 345 -17.36 15.39 -14.66
C ASP A 345 -18.42 15.40 -15.80
N LEU A 346 -19.39 14.47 -15.77
CA LEU A 346 -20.52 14.42 -16.71
C LEU A 346 -21.55 15.54 -16.49
N ASP A 347 -21.78 16.39 -17.50
CA ASP A 347 -23.03 17.15 -17.62
C ASP A 347 -24.20 16.21 -17.96
N VAL A 348 -25.11 16.02 -17.00
CA VAL A 348 -26.26 15.12 -17.10
C VAL A 348 -27.60 15.84 -17.25
N LYS A 349 -27.62 17.19 -17.29
CA LYS A 349 -28.84 17.98 -17.11
C LYS A 349 -29.83 17.79 -18.28
N GLY A 350 -30.97 17.18 -17.99
CA GLY A 350 -32.01 16.88 -18.99
C GLY A 350 -31.75 15.64 -19.85
N LYS A 351 -30.59 14.98 -19.68
CA LYS A 351 -30.16 13.82 -20.46
C LYS A 351 -30.66 12.50 -19.87
N LYS A 352 -30.82 11.49 -20.73
CA LYS A 352 -31.04 10.10 -20.35
C LYS A 352 -29.69 9.44 -20.07
N VAL A 353 -29.59 8.75 -18.95
CA VAL A 353 -28.35 8.10 -18.49
C VAL A 353 -28.60 6.61 -18.34
N PHE A 354 -27.87 5.77 -19.08
CA PHE A 354 -27.84 4.33 -18.77
C PHE A 354 -26.94 4.13 -17.55
N VAL A 355 -27.46 3.52 -16.49
CA VAL A 355 -26.71 3.27 -15.25
C VAL A 355 -26.60 1.77 -15.02
N ARG A 356 -25.41 1.22 -15.27
CA ARG A 356 -25.12 -0.19 -15.00
C ARG A 356 -24.82 -0.35 -13.51
N VAL A 357 -25.76 -0.89 -12.76
CA VAL A 357 -25.64 -1.22 -11.33
C VAL A 357 -25.42 -2.73 -11.14
N ASP A 358 -25.23 -3.21 -9.91
CA ASP A 358 -25.29 -4.63 -9.56
C ASP A 358 -26.49 -4.87 -8.62
N PHE A 359 -27.65 -5.18 -9.18
CA PHE A 359 -28.85 -5.54 -8.40
C PHE A 359 -29.07 -7.05 -8.26
N ASN A 360 -28.01 -7.86 -8.42
CA ASN A 360 -28.05 -9.29 -8.08
C ASN A 360 -27.99 -9.47 -6.55
N VAL A 361 -29.16 -9.38 -5.90
CA VAL A 361 -29.36 -9.53 -4.44
C VAL A 361 -29.97 -10.90 -4.09
N PRO A 362 -29.63 -11.47 -2.92
CA PRO A 362 -30.17 -12.75 -2.49
C PRO A 362 -31.66 -12.66 -2.12
N LEU A 363 -32.46 -13.58 -2.64
CA LEU A 363 -33.90 -13.68 -2.39
C LEU A 363 -34.22 -14.92 -1.54
N ASP A 364 -35.27 -14.82 -0.70
CA ASP A 364 -35.84 -15.98 -0.01
C ASP A 364 -36.78 -16.81 -0.90
N ASN A 365 -37.28 -17.92 -0.37
CA ASN A 365 -38.26 -18.80 -1.04
C ASN A 365 -39.62 -18.11 -1.36
N ALA A 366 -39.84 -16.88 -0.86
CA ALA A 366 -41.01 -16.04 -1.14
C ALA A 366 -40.65 -14.82 -2.04
N LEU A 367 -39.47 -14.84 -2.68
CA LEU A 367 -38.92 -13.79 -3.55
C LEU A 367 -38.70 -12.43 -2.86
N LYS A 368 -38.57 -12.41 -1.53
CA LYS A 368 -38.19 -11.20 -0.76
C LYS A 368 -36.68 -11.06 -0.68
N ILE A 369 -36.22 -9.82 -0.73
CA ILE A 369 -34.80 -9.48 -0.58
C ILE A 369 -34.36 -9.74 0.85
N THR A 370 -33.30 -10.54 1.02
CA THR A 370 -32.72 -10.89 2.32
C THR A 370 -31.52 -10.01 2.71
N ASP A 371 -30.78 -9.51 1.71
CA ASP A 371 -29.74 -8.48 1.87
C ASP A 371 -29.94 -7.39 0.81
N ASN A 372 -30.17 -6.14 1.24
CA ASN A 372 -30.34 -4.98 0.36
C ASN A 372 -29.06 -4.13 0.19
N THR A 373 -27.91 -4.59 0.69
CA THR A 373 -26.64 -3.83 0.69
C THR A 373 -26.24 -3.33 -0.69
N ARG A 374 -26.30 -4.20 -1.73
CA ARG A 374 -25.98 -3.81 -3.11
C ARG A 374 -26.89 -2.70 -3.66
N ILE A 375 -28.17 -2.73 -3.31
CA ILE A 375 -29.13 -1.67 -3.68
C ILE A 375 -28.78 -0.37 -2.96
N ARG A 376 -28.43 -0.43 -1.66
CA ARG A 376 -28.03 0.74 -0.86
C ARG A 376 -26.74 1.39 -1.37
N GLU A 377 -25.75 0.60 -1.76
CA GLU A 377 -24.45 1.07 -2.24
C GLU A 377 -24.52 1.79 -3.61
N ALA A 378 -25.49 1.47 -4.46
CA ALA A 378 -25.74 2.18 -5.72
C ALA A 378 -26.56 3.49 -5.57
N LEU A 379 -27.20 3.72 -4.41
CA LEU A 379 -28.03 4.93 -4.19
C LEU A 379 -27.30 6.27 -4.38
N PRO A 380 -26.02 6.47 -3.97
CA PRO A 380 -25.33 7.74 -4.16
C PRO A 380 -25.23 8.14 -5.64
N THR A 381 -24.98 7.17 -6.52
CA THR A 381 -24.89 7.37 -7.97
C THR A 381 -26.24 7.75 -8.54
N ILE A 382 -27.29 7.00 -8.20
CA ILE A 382 -28.66 7.24 -8.68
C ILE A 382 -29.19 8.59 -8.19
N LYS A 383 -28.93 8.96 -6.92
CA LYS A 383 -29.34 10.25 -6.35
C LYS A 383 -28.60 11.43 -7.00
N SER A 384 -27.28 11.40 -7.07
CA SER A 384 -26.47 12.44 -7.74
C SER A 384 -26.87 12.67 -9.21
N LEU A 385 -27.22 11.61 -9.94
CA LEU A 385 -27.73 11.73 -11.31
C LEU A 385 -29.10 12.40 -11.37
N LYS A 386 -30.04 11.97 -10.51
CA LYS A 386 -31.40 12.53 -10.40
C LYS A 386 -31.38 14.00 -9.99
N ASP A 387 -30.58 14.34 -8.99
CA ASP A 387 -30.54 15.67 -8.37
C ASP A 387 -29.86 16.69 -9.30
N ARG A 388 -28.92 16.26 -10.16
CA ARG A 388 -28.39 17.05 -11.29
C ARG A 388 -29.30 17.07 -12.53
N GLY A 389 -30.49 16.47 -12.46
CA GLY A 389 -31.52 16.53 -13.51
C GLY A 389 -31.37 15.49 -14.65
N GLY A 390 -30.55 14.45 -14.46
CA GLY A 390 -30.47 13.31 -15.37
C GLY A 390 -31.55 12.25 -15.10
N ARG A 391 -31.83 11.41 -16.10
CA ARG A 391 -32.85 10.35 -16.03
C ARG A 391 -32.23 8.95 -16.18
N SER A 392 -32.10 8.23 -15.07
CA SER A 392 -31.48 6.89 -15.01
C SER A 392 -32.38 5.76 -15.55
N GLY A 393 -31.84 4.89 -16.41
CA GLY A 393 -32.48 3.63 -16.85
C GLY A 393 -32.13 2.39 -15.99
N PRO A 394 -32.93 1.30 -16.06
CA PRO A 394 -32.73 0.06 -15.28
C PRO A 394 -31.78 -0.98 -15.92
N GLU A 395 -31.30 -1.92 -15.11
CA GLU A 395 -30.45 -3.08 -15.46
C GLU A 395 -31.29 -4.33 -15.86
N PRO A 396 -30.77 -5.24 -16.71
CA PRO A 396 -31.37 -6.57 -16.93
C PRO A 396 -30.59 -7.74 -16.29
N LYS A 397 -31.14 -8.38 -15.24
CA LYS A 397 -31.15 -9.86 -15.12
C LYS A 397 -32.17 -10.35 -14.07
N PHE A 398 -32.85 -11.45 -14.40
CA PHE A 398 -34.06 -11.95 -13.71
C PHE A 398 -35.16 -10.87 -13.55
N SER A 399 -36.29 -11.22 -12.94
CA SER A 399 -37.37 -10.25 -12.73
C SER A 399 -37.03 -9.34 -11.55
N LEU A 400 -36.45 -8.18 -11.81
CA LEU A 400 -36.11 -7.18 -10.77
C LEU A 400 -37.35 -6.52 -10.12
N LYS A 401 -38.57 -7.03 -10.34
CA LYS A 401 -39.81 -6.55 -9.70
C LYS A 401 -39.73 -6.48 -8.15
N PRO A 402 -39.06 -7.40 -7.41
CA PRO A 402 -38.82 -7.25 -5.98
C PRO A 402 -37.92 -6.04 -5.63
N VAL A 403 -36.91 -5.76 -6.46
CA VAL A 403 -35.97 -4.63 -6.28
C VAL A 403 -36.67 -3.30 -6.51
N VAL A 404 -37.61 -3.20 -7.46
CA VAL A 404 -38.38 -1.97 -7.75
C VAL A 404 -39.07 -1.41 -6.51
N ALA A 405 -39.64 -2.27 -5.66
CA ALA A 405 -40.34 -1.85 -4.44
C ALA A 405 -39.37 -1.27 -3.39
N GLU A 406 -38.27 -1.98 -3.10
CA GLU A 406 -37.28 -1.53 -2.11
C GLU A 406 -36.51 -0.29 -2.60
N LEU A 407 -36.18 -0.24 -3.90
CA LEU A 407 -35.53 0.93 -4.51
C LEU A 407 -36.45 2.17 -4.51
N SER A 408 -37.75 2.01 -4.80
CA SER A 408 -38.70 3.13 -4.73
C SER A 408 -38.80 3.73 -3.32
N LYS A 409 -38.84 2.85 -2.31
CA LYS A 409 -38.81 3.19 -0.89
C LYS A 409 -37.51 3.91 -0.49
N LEU A 410 -36.35 3.43 -0.93
CA LEU A 410 -35.02 4.02 -0.62
C LEU A 410 -34.72 5.33 -1.38
N LEU A 411 -35.37 5.56 -2.52
CA LEU A 411 -35.31 6.80 -3.30
C LEU A 411 -36.39 7.83 -2.94
N GLY A 412 -37.41 7.45 -2.16
CA GLY A 412 -38.57 8.29 -1.85
C GLY A 412 -39.39 8.67 -3.09
N ALA A 413 -39.35 7.87 -4.16
CA ALA A 413 -39.92 8.20 -5.46
C ALA A 413 -40.32 6.93 -6.23
N PRO A 414 -41.38 6.96 -7.06
CA PRO A 414 -41.83 5.79 -7.81
C PRO A 414 -40.84 5.41 -8.92
N VAL A 415 -40.27 4.20 -8.85
CA VAL A 415 -39.45 3.62 -9.93
C VAL A 415 -40.36 2.96 -10.96
N LYS A 416 -40.18 3.28 -12.24
CA LYS A 416 -40.82 2.55 -13.35
C LYS A 416 -40.04 1.28 -13.67
N PHE A 417 -40.77 0.20 -13.93
CA PHE A 417 -40.23 -1.07 -14.42
C PHE A 417 -40.62 -1.30 -15.88
N SER A 418 -39.74 -1.92 -16.67
CA SER A 418 -40.00 -2.33 -18.05
C SER A 418 -40.02 -3.85 -18.14
N GLU A 419 -40.95 -4.42 -18.89
CA GLU A 419 -41.03 -5.88 -19.08
C GLU A 419 -40.14 -6.39 -20.23
N SER A 420 -39.53 -5.47 -21.00
CA SER A 420 -38.51 -5.80 -22.00
C SER A 420 -37.43 -4.72 -22.13
N VAL A 421 -36.35 -5.05 -22.83
CA VAL A 421 -35.09 -4.30 -22.83
C VAL A 421 -34.89 -3.46 -24.11
N ILE A 422 -35.49 -3.87 -25.24
CA ILE A 422 -35.35 -3.23 -26.55
C ILE A 422 -36.70 -3.21 -27.30
N GLY A 423 -37.02 -2.10 -27.95
CA GLY A 423 -38.13 -1.96 -28.90
C GLY A 423 -38.77 -0.56 -28.90
N GLU A 424 -39.55 -0.24 -29.93
CA GLU A 424 -40.34 1.01 -29.99
C GLU A 424 -41.45 1.07 -28.92
N ASN A 425 -41.85 -0.08 -28.38
CA ASN A 425 -42.73 -0.19 -27.22
C ASN A 425 -42.13 -1.15 -26.18
N ALA A 426 -41.22 -0.64 -25.35
CA ALA A 426 -40.80 -1.28 -24.10
C ALA A 426 -41.99 -1.57 -23.15
N GLU A 427 -43.11 -0.84 -23.33
CA GLU A 427 -44.37 -1.06 -22.60
C GLU A 427 -45.25 -2.20 -23.19
N LYS A 428 -44.89 -2.85 -24.31
CA LYS A 428 -45.75 -3.90 -24.93
C LYS A 428 -45.08 -5.14 -25.53
N ASN A 429 -43.79 -5.10 -25.91
CA ASN A 429 -43.17 -6.24 -26.59
C ASN A 429 -42.44 -7.17 -25.63
N ILE A 430 -43.08 -8.26 -25.20
CA ILE A 430 -42.40 -9.39 -24.55
C ILE A 430 -41.58 -10.15 -25.61
N ARG A 431 -40.31 -9.78 -25.76
CA ARG A 431 -39.29 -10.66 -26.33
C ARG A 431 -38.22 -10.87 -25.27
N ALA A 432 -38.14 -12.08 -24.73
CA ALA A 432 -37.07 -12.45 -23.82
C ALA A 432 -35.75 -12.45 -24.62
N LEU A 433 -34.79 -11.63 -24.19
CA LEU A 433 -33.40 -11.79 -24.59
C LEU A 433 -32.90 -13.14 -24.07
N THR A 434 -32.04 -13.81 -24.83
CA THR A 434 -31.37 -15.03 -24.36
C THR A 434 -30.04 -14.65 -23.72
N ASP A 435 -29.66 -15.33 -22.63
CA ASP A 435 -28.46 -14.98 -21.84
C ASP A 435 -27.16 -14.84 -22.65
N GLY A 436 -27.07 -15.53 -23.79
CA GLY A 436 -25.93 -15.47 -24.70
C GLY A 436 -25.67 -14.09 -25.32
N GLU A 437 -26.68 -13.23 -25.53
CA GLU A 437 -26.49 -11.92 -26.17
C GLU A 437 -25.75 -10.92 -25.24
N GLU A 438 -26.02 -11.00 -23.94
CA GLU A 438 -25.33 -10.21 -22.90
C GLU A 438 -23.94 -10.77 -22.59
N GLU A 439 -23.83 -12.08 -22.33
CA GLU A 439 -22.59 -12.71 -21.85
C GLU A 439 -21.55 -12.91 -22.96
N ALA A 440 -21.96 -13.02 -24.23
CA ALA A 440 -21.03 -13.04 -25.37
C ALA A 440 -20.63 -11.64 -25.87
N ASN A 441 -21.09 -10.57 -25.21
CA ASN A 441 -20.79 -9.17 -25.56
C ASN A 441 -21.24 -8.81 -27.00
N ASP A 442 -22.49 -9.14 -27.35
CA ASP A 442 -22.96 -8.97 -28.73
C ASP A 442 -22.95 -7.48 -29.16
N PRO A 443 -22.23 -7.11 -30.25
CA PRO A 443 -22.12 -5.71 -30.67
C PRO A 443 -23.42 -5.10 -31.21
N ALA A 444 -24.38 -5.90 -31.71
CA ALA A 444 -25.66 -5.39 -32.15
C ALA A 444 -26.56 -5.08 -30.94
N PHE A 445 -26.60 -5.98 -29.95
CA PHE A 445 -27.27 -5.76 -28.68
C PHE A 445 -26.71 -4.53 -27.94
N ALA A 446 -25.39 -4.45 -27.78
CA ALA A 446 -24.71 -3.31 -27.16
C ALA A 446 -25.01 -1.97 -27.86
N LYS A 447 -24.97 -1.93 -29.19
CA LYS A 447 -25.30 -0.75 -30.00
C LYS A 447 -26.77 -0.35 -29.86
N THR A 448 -27.69 -1.31 -29.84
CA THR A 448 -29.12 -1.02 -29.71
C THR A 448 -29.48 -0.55 -28.30
N LEU A 449 -28.87 -1.12 -27.26
CA LEU A 449 -28.99 -0.63 -25.88
C LEU A 449 -28.50 0.83 -25.75
N ALA A 450 -27.34 1.15 -26.34
CA ALA A 450 -26.79 2.50 -26.33
C ALA A 450 -27.71 3.53 -26.99
N GLY A 451 -28.39 3.17 -28.08
CA GLY A 451 -29.26 4.07 -28.86
C GLY A 451 -30.47 4.65 -28.12
N TYR A 452 -30.77 4.20 -26.90
CA TYR A 452 -31.87 4.74 -26.08
C TYR A 452 -31.46 5.90 -25.15
N PHE A 453 -30.16 6.09 -24.90
CA PHE A 453 -29.62 6.99 -23.88
C PHE A 453 -28.57 7.97 -24.45
N ASP A 454 -28.29 9.05 -23.73
CA ASP A 454 -27.33 10.08 -24.14
C ASP A 454 -25.96 9.91 -23.46
N LEU A 455 -25.93 9.24 -22.30
CA LEU A 455 -24.76 9.01 -21.46
C LEU A 455 -24.75 7.60 -20.84
N TYR A 456 -23.56 7.11 -20.48
CA TYR A 456 -23.37 5.85 -19.75
C TYR A 456 -22.62 6.06 -18.41
N VAL A 457 -23.09 5.41 -17.36
CA VAL A 457 -22.40 5.32 -16.07
C VAL A 457 -22.31 3.85 -15.65
N ASN A 458 -21.10 3.34 -15.41
CA ASN A 458 -20.89 2.04 -14.80
C ASN A 458 -20.67 2.19 -13.29
N ASP A 459 -21.51 1.54 -12.50
CA ASP A 459 -21.44 1.47 -11.03
C ASP A 459 -21.38 0.01 -10.53
N ALA A 460 -21.33 -0.97 -11.45
CA ALA A 460 -21.43 -2.39 -11.17
C ALA A 460 -20.04 -3.03 -10.99
N PHE A 461 -19.33 -2.68 -9.91
CA PHE A 461 -17.97 -3.19 -9.68
C PHE A 461 -17.89 -4.73 -9.76
N GLY A 462 -18.86 -5.44 -9.17
CA GLY A 462 -18.92 -6.90 -9.18
C GLY A 462 -18.99 -7.57 -10.56
N THR A 463 -19.51 -6.88 -11.58
CA THR A 463 -19.54 -7.40 -12.97
C THR A 463 -18.45 -6.81 -13.87
N ALA A 464 -17.72 -5.78 -13.41
CA ALA A 464 -16.74 -5.07 -14.23
C ALA A 464 -15.50 -5.90 -14.66
N HIS A 465 -15.25 -7.04 -14.02
CA HIS A 465 -14.26 -8.04 -14.47
C HIS A 465 -14.65 -8.76 -15.77
N ARG A 466 -15.92 -8.67 -16.20
CA ARG A 466 -16.41 -9.31 -17.41
C ARG A 466 -16.66 -8.28 -18.50
N ALA A 467 -16.14 -8.56 -19.70
CA ALA A 467 -16.53 -7.86 -20.90
C ALA A 467 -17.88 -8.42 -21.39
N HIS A 468 -18.99 -7.94 -20.82
CA HIS A 468 -20.35 -8.20 -21.29
C HIS A 468 -20.86 -7.00 -22.10
N ALA A 469 -21.97 -7.19 -22.81
CA ALA A 469 -22.60 -6.10 -23.57
C ALA A 469 -23.03 -4.94 -22.67
N SER A 470 -23.64 -5.20 -21.52
CA SER A 470 -24.10 -4.15 -20.60
C SER A 470 -23.01 -3.51 -19.72
N THR A 471 -21.78 -4.05 -19.70
CA THR A 471 -20.65 -3.51 -18.91
C THR A 471 -19.59 -2.83 -19.77
N GLU A 472 -19.23 -3.45 -20.91
CA GLU A 472 -18.08 -3.07 -21.74
C GLU A 472 -18.51 -2.73 -23.18
N GLY A 473 -19.29 -3.60 -23.84
CA GLY A 473 -19.71 -3.38 -25.23
C GLY A 473 -20.49 -2.07 -25.40
N VAL A 474 -21.46 -1.82 -24.53
CA VAL A 474 -22.29 -0.59 -24.51
C VAL A 474 -21.42 0.67 -24.38
N ALA A 475 -20.36 0.61 -23.57
CA ALA A 475 -19.45 1.74 -23.31
C ALA A 475 -18.74 2.23 -24.58
N ARG A 476 -18.47 1.32 -25.53
CA ARG A 476 -17.83 1.65 -26.82
C ARG A 476 -18.65 2.64 -27.65
N HIS A 477 -19.97 2.67 -27.46
CA HIS A 477 -20.89 3.52 -28.23
C HIS A 477 -21.07 4.93 -27.65
N PHE A 478 -20.68 5.16 -26.39
CA PHE A 478 -20.71 6.47 -25.76
C PHE A 478 -19.35 7.16 -25.88
N ARG A 479 -19.35 8.46 -26.23
CA ARG A 479 -18.17 9.33 -26.08
C ARG A 479 -17.95 9.69 -24.61
N ASN A 480 -19.02 10.12 -23.96
CA ASN A 480 -19.04 10.57 -22.59
C ASN A 480 -19.57 9.44 -21.70
N ALA A 481 -18.72 8.85 -20.87
CA ALA A 481 -19.09 7.73 -20.02
C ALA A 481 -18.14 7.58 -18.83
N ALA A 482 -18.70 7.23 -17.66
CA ALA A 482 -18.00 7.38 -16.40
C ALA A 482 -18.21 6.26 -15.39
N CYS A 483 -17.28 6.15 -14.43
CA CYS A 483 -17.43 5.36 -13.22
C CYS A 483 -18.36 6.07 -12.22
N GLY A 484 -19.35 5.35 -11.69
CA GLY A 484 -20.17 5.74 -10.55
C GLY A 484 -19.43 5.65 -9.21
N TYR A 485 -20.07 6.05 -8.11
CA TYR A 485 -19.40 6.17 -6.82
C TYR A 485 -19.07 4.82 -6.16
N LEU A 486 -19.79 3.74 -6.46
CA LEU A 486 -19.46 2.41 -5.95
C LEU A 486 -18.16 1.90 -6.59
N ILE A 487 -18.03 2.01 -7.92
CA ILE A 487 -16.74 1.69 -8.58
C ILE A 487 -15.61 2.58 -8.06
N GLN A 488 -15.83 3.89 -7.89
CA GLN A 488 -14.83 4.80 -7.31
C GLN A 488 -14.42 4.41 -5.87
N LYS A 489 -15.38 3.99 -5.04
CA LYS A 489 -15.16 3.53 -3.66
C LYS A 489 -14.33 2.24 -3.63
N GLU A 490 -14.73 1.26 -4.44
CA GLU A 490 -14.08 -0.05 -4.56
C GLU A 490 -12.64 0.07 -5.06
N ILE A 491 -12.40 0.82 -6.16
CA ILE A 491 -11.05 1.12 -6.66
C ILE A 491 -10.22 1.77 -5.55
N ARG A 492 -10.70 2.86 -4.93
CA ARG A 492 -9.95 3.62 -3.92
C ARG A 492 -9.49 2.76 -2.74
N TYR A 493 -10.35 1.90 -2.20
CA TYR A 493 -9.98 1.04 -1.08
C TYR A 493 -9.01 -0.08 -1.50
N LEU A 494 -9.24 -0.71 -2.65
CA LEU A 494 -8.37 -1.80 -3.15
C LEU A 494 -7.01 -1.28 -3.61
N GLU A 495 -6.94 -0.08 -4.21
CA GLU A 495 -5.69 0.59 -4.55
C GLU A 495 -4.90 0.99 -3.31
N ASN A 496 -5.52 1.68 -2.34
CA ASN A 496 -4.83 2.08 -1.11
C ASN A 496 -4.23 0.86 -0.37
N ALA A 497 -5.01 -0.22 -0.24
CA ALA A 497 -4.58 -1.44 0.41
C ALA A 497 -3.51 -2.26 -0.36
N VAL A 498 -3.21 -1.92 -1.62
CA VAL A 498 -2.23 -2.64 -2.48
C VAL A 498 -1.04 -1.77 -2.87
N LEU A 499 -1.23 -0.48 -3.13
CA LEU A 499 -0.20 0.45 -3.61
C LEU A 499 0.55 1.14 -2.46
N SER A 500 -0.14 1.52 -1.38
CA SER A 500 0.46 2.17 -0.22
C SER A 500 -0.23 1.79 1.11
N PRO A 501 -0.30 0.48 1.44
CA PRO A 501 -0.92 0.02 2.68
C PRO A 501 -0.13 0.48 3.91
N GLN A 502 -0.84 0.78 5.00
CA GLN A 502 -0.21 1.06 6.28
C GLN A 502 0.31 -0.25 6.89
N ARG A 503 1.55 -0.22 7.40
CA ARG A 503 2.21 -1.41 7.95
C ARG A 503 2.03 -1.51 9.48
N PRO A 504 1.89 -2.71 10.05
CA PRO A 504 1.89 -4.02 9.39
C PRO A 504 0.66 -4.26 8.50
N PHE A 505 0.89 -4.74 7.27
CA PHE A 505 -0.17 -5.13 6.34
C PHE A 505 -0.35 -6.64 6.39
N ILE A 506 -1.54 -7.10 6.82
CA ILE A 506 -1.88 -8.52 6.90
C ILE A 506 -2.93 -8.91 5.85
N ALA A 507 -2.65 -9.95 5.07
CA ALA A 507 -3.63 -10.59 4.20
C ALA A 507 -4.22 -11.83 4.87
N ILE A 508 -5.50 -12.11 4.66
CA ILE A 508 -6.21 -13.27 5.20
C ILE A 508 -6.93 -13.96 4.04
N MET A 509 -6.53 -15.19 3.73
CA MET A 509 -7.01 -15.95 2.58
C MET A 509 -7.68 -17.25 3.03
N GLY A 510 -8.99 -17.34 2.82
CA GLY A 510 -9.80 -18.51 3.19
C GLY A 510 -10.67 -19.02 2.04
N GLY A 511 -11.55 -19.98 2.34
CA GLY A 511 -12.43 -20.64 1.38
C GLY A 511 -11.93 -22.02 0.92
N ALA A 512 -12.68 -22.64 0.00
CA ALA A 512 -12.53 -24.07 -0.33
C ALA A 512 -11.44 -24.40 -1.37
N LYS A 513 -11.25 -23.54 -2.37
CA LYS A 513 -10.34 -23.78 -3.52
C LYS A 513 -9.09 -22.92 -3.42
N ILE A 514 -7.92 -23.52 -3.62
CA ILE A 514 -6.66 -22.75 -3.71
C ILE A 514 -6.49 -22.11 -5.08
N LYS A 515 -6.90 -22.80 -6.15
CA LYS A 515 -6.65 -22.45 -7.54
C LYS A 515 -7.03 -21.01 -7.88
N ASP A 516 -8.23 -20.62 -7.47
CA ASP A 516 -8.85 -19.31 -7.71
C ASP A 516 -8.21 -18.17 -6.88
N LYS A 517 -7.16 -18.46 -6.10
CA LYS A 517 -6.46 -17.53 -5.18
C LYS A 517 -4.92 -17.54 -5.35
N ILE A 518 -4.37 -18.40 -6.21
CA ILE A 518 -2.92 -18.58 -6.40
C ILE A 518 -2.22 -17.28 -6.81
N LYS A 519 -2.76 -16.55 -7.80
CA LYS A 519 -2.19 -15.28 -8.28
C LYS A 519 -2.33 -14.19 -7.21
N VAL A 520 -3.50 -14.12 -6.56
CA VAL A 520 -3.79 -13.19 -5.45
C VAL A 520 -2.75 -13.34 -4.33
N ILE A 521 -2.52 -14.58 -3.86
CA ILE A 521 -1.48 -14.88 -2.87
C ILE A 521 -0.10 -14.48 -3.39
N ASN A 522 0.22 -14.77 -4.65
CA ASN A 522 1.52 -14.41 -5.23
C ASN A 522 1.77 -12.89 -5.29
N ARG A 523 0.77 -12.06 -5.59
CA ARG A 523 0.90 -10.59 -5.60
C ARG A 523 0.84 -10.00 -4.19
N LEU A 524 0.04 -10.57 -3.29
CA LEU A 524 0.00 -10.16 -1.88
C LEU A 524 1.29 -10.53 -1.13
N LEU A 525 1.97 -11.65 -1.45
CA LEU A 525 3.28 -12.00 -0.86
C LEU A 525 4.38 -10.96 -1.12
N GLU A 526 4.28 -10.18 -2.20
CA GLU A 526 5.24 -9.11 -2.49
C GLU A 526 4.96 -7.83 -1.69
N LYS A 527 3.76 -7.67 -1.14
CA LYS A 527 3.24 -6.42 -0.60
C LYS A 527 2.86 -6.48 0.88
N ALA A 528 2.18 -7.53 1.33
CA ALA A 528 1.86 -7.79 2.73
C ALA A 528 3.11 -8.10 3.56
N ASP A 529 3.03 -7.91 4.87
CA ASP A 529 4.05 -8.33 5.84
C ASP A 529 3.77 -9.74 6.35
N GLY A 530 2.48 -10.13 6.41
CA GLY A 530 2.07 -11.50 6.68
C GLY A 530 0.81 -11.92 5.92
N ILE A 531 0.68 -13.23 5.69
CA ILE A 531 -0.50 -13.89 5.14
C ILE A 531 -0.96 -15.00 6.09
N LEU A 532 -2.26 -15.00 6.42
CA LEU A 532 -2.94 -16.03 7.19
C LEU A 532 -3.78 -16.89 6.24
N ILE A 533 -3.58 -18.21 6.22
CA ILE A 533 -4.35 -19.14 5.38
C ILE A 533 -5.39 -19.89 6.23
N GLY A 534 -6.62 -20.03 5.74
CA GLY A 534 -7.68 -20.80 6.40
C GLY A 534 -8.61 -21.48 5.41
N GLY A 535 -9.69 -22.08 5.91
CA GLY A 535 -10.67 -22.81 5.08
C GLY A 535 -10.10 -24.06 4.41
N GLY A 536 -10.89 -24.67 3.52
CA GLY A 536 -10.53 -25.89 2.79
C GLY A 536 -9.20 -25.82 2.04
N MET A 537 -8.82 -24.63 1.54
CA MET A 537 -7.55 -24.44 0.83
C MET A 537 -6.31 -24.64 1.72
N ALA A 538 -6.43 -24.53 3.05
CA ALA A 538 -5.31 -24.71 3.97
C ALA A 538 -4.81 -26.16 3.99
N TYR A 539 -5.68 -27.15 3.82
CA TYR A 539 -5.31 -28.57 3.90
C TYR A 539 -4.40 -29.00 2.73
N THR A 540 -4.47 -28.36 1.56
CA THR A 540 -3.48 -28.57 0.49
C THR A 540 -2.09 -28.13 0.94
N PHE A 541 -1.93 -27.03 1.69
CA PHE A 541 -0.63 -26.63 2.27
C PHE A 541 -0.12 -27.65 3.29
N LEU A 542 -1.00 -28.15 4.17
CA LEU A 542 -0.64 -29.14 5.20
C LEU A 542 -0.27 -30.50 4.59
N SER A 543 -1.03 -30.95 3.57
CA SER A 543 -0.73 -32.14 2.77
C SER A 543 0.63 -32.04 2.04
N VAL A 544 0.98 -30.86 1.53
CA VAL A 544 2.28 -30.62 0.89
C VAL A 544 3.43 -30.61 1.90
N LEU A 545 3.20 -30.15 3.13
CA LEU A 545 4.14 -30.28 4.26
C LEU A 545 4.29 -31.72 4.78
N GLY A 546 3.39 -32.64 4.43
CA GLY A 546 3.42 -34.04 4.85
C GLY A 546 2.57 -34.38 6.06
N HIS A 547 1.70 -33.48 6.51
CA HIS A 547 0.73 -33.74 7.57
C HIS A 547 -0.45 -34.57 7.05
N SER A 548 -1.01 -35.43 7.91
CA SER A 548 -2.29 -36.09 7.65
C SER A 548 -3.42 -35.07 7.71
N ILE A 549 -4.28 -35.09 6.70
CA ILE A 549 -5.46 -34.24 6.59
C ILE A 549 -6.76 -35.05 6.60
N GLY A 550 -6.69 -36.36 6.87
CA GLY A 550 -7.83 -37.28 6.78
C GLY A 550 -8.55 -37.20 5.43
N LYS A 551 -9.86 -36.95 5.45
CA LYS A 551 -10.74 -36.73 4.29
C LYS A 551 -10.88 -35.25 3.86
N SER A 552 -10.03 -34.34 4.36
CA SER A 552 -10.19 -32.90 4.08
C SER A 552 -9.94 -32.55 2.61
N LEU A 553 -10.46 -31.41 2.16
CA LEU A 553 -10.30 -30.93 0.79
C LEU A 553 -8.81 -30.83 0.40
N ASN A 554 -8.42 -31.48 -0.68
CA ASN A 554 -7.04 -31.50 -1.16
C ASN A 554 -7.00 -31.26 -2.67
N GLN A 555 -6.04 -30.46 -3.12
CA GLN A 555 -5.79 -30.18 -4.54
C GLN A 555 -4.36 -30.62 -4.89
N PRO A 556 -4.09 -31.94 -4.99
CA PRO A 556 -2.74 -32.46 -5.22
C PRO A 556 -2.13 -31.98 -6.54
N GLU A 557 -2.95 -31.58 -7.51
CA GLU A 557 -2.53 -30.97 -8.78
C GLU A 557 -1.85 -29.60 -8.60
N GLU A 558 -2.10 -28.89 -7.50
CA GLU A 558 -1.50 -27.59 -7.18
C GLU A 558 -0.27 -27.72 -6.24
N ARG A 559 0.26 -28.93 -6.03
CA ARG A 559 1.40 -29.21 -5.13
C ARG A 559 2.62 -28.33 -5.41
N ASP A 560 3.05 -28.24 -6.66
CA ASP A 560 4.23 -27.46 -7.04
C ASP A 560 3.97 -25.95 -6.92
N THR A 561 2.73 -25.52 -7.14
CA THR A 561 2.29 -24.15 -6.93
C THR A 561 2.34 -23.75 -5.44
N VAL A 562 1.88 -24.65 -4.57
CA VAL A 562 1.98 -24.50 -3.10
C VAL A 562 3.43 -24.44 -2.64
N LEU A 563 4.28 -25.36 -3.10
CA LEU A 563 5.71 -25.34 -2.79
C LEU A 563 6.33 -24.01 -3.22
N SER A 564 6.05 -23.53 -4.44
CA SER A 564 6.51 -22.25 -4.96
C SER A 564 6.05 -21.05 -4.11
N ILE A 565 4.79 -21.03 -3.67
CA ILE A 565 4.24 -20.00 -2.76
C ILE A 565 4.98 -19.99 -1.41
N MET A 566 5.19 -21.17 -0.81
CA MET A 566 5.89 -21.27 0.48
C MET A 566 7.37 -20.90 0.37
N ASP A 567 8.02 -21.27 -0.72
CA ASP A 567 9.39 -20.87 -1.01
C ASP A 567 9.51 -19.37 -1.29
N LYS A 568 8.53 -18.77 -1.98
CA LYS A 568 8.46 -17.32 -2.20
C LYS A 568 8.29 -16.57 -0.89
N ALA A 569 7.41 -17.03 0.00
CA ALA A 569 7.24 -16.44 1.34
C ALA A 569 8.54 -16.46 2.15
N LYS A 570 9.25 -17.60 2.19
CA LYS A 570 10.58 -17.73 2.81
C LYS A 570 11.61 -16.78 2.18
N LYS A 571 11.71 -16.76 0.85
CA LYS A 571 12.67 -15.93 0.09
C LYS A 571 12.42 -14.42 0.23
N LEU A 572 11.20 -14.01 0.55
CA LEU A 572 10.81 -12.62 0.80
C LEU A 572 10.74 -12.27 2.31
N ASN A 573 11.13 -13.20 3.19
CA ASN A 573 11.03 -13.09 4.65
C ASN A 573 9.63 -12.64 5.14
N LYS A 574 8.57 -13.27 4.61
CA LYS A 574 7.18 -12.97 4.94
C LYS A 574 6.60 -13.98 5.92
N LEU A 575 5.80 -13.49 6.86
CA LEU A 575 5.04 -14.35 7.76
C LEU A 575 3.97 -15.10 6.95
N LEU A 576 4.03 -16.43 6.91
CA LEU A 576 2.98 -17.28 6.33
C LEU A 576 2.50 -18.24 7.41
N LEU A 577 1.27 -18.04 7.90
CA LEU A 577 0.66 -18.90 8.90
C LEU A 577 -0.39 -19.81 8.28
N LEU A 578 -0.39 -21.06 8.77
CA LEU A 578 -1.34 -22.11 8.46
C LEU A 578 -2.04 -22.54 9.77
N PRO A 579 -3.20 -23.22 9.71
CA PRO A 579 -3.86 -23.74 10.89
C PRO A 579 -3.01 -24.78 11.63
N THR A 580 -3.08 -24.75 12.96
CA THR A 580 -2.32 -25.61 13.88
C THR A 580 -3.21 -26.50 14.76
N ASP A 581 -4.52 -26.31 14.67
CA ASP A 581 -5.59 -27.11 15.24
C ASP A 581 -6.89 -26.86 14.46
N HIS A 582 -7.84 -27.80 14.52
CA HIS A 582 -9.01 -27.82 13.63
C HIS A 582 -10.28 -28.24 14.36
N ILE A 583 -11.43 -27.75 13.91
CA ILE A 583 -12.73 -28.37 14.16
C ILE A 583 -13.03 -29.30 12.99
N ALA A 584 -13.20 -30.59 13.25
CA ALA A 584 -13.38 -31.62 12.24
C ALA A 584 -14.72 -32.38 12.40
N ALA A 585 -15.20 -32.99 11.33
CA ALA A 585 -16.42 -33.81 11.28
C ALA A 585 -16.17 -35.12 10.52
N ASP A 586 -16.99 -36.16 10.75
CA ASP A 586 -16.88 -37.45 10.07
C ASP A 586 -17.39 -37.43 8.60
N ARG A 587 -18.23 -36.42 8.28
CA ARG A 587 -18.89 -36.20 6.99
C ARG A 587 -19.25 -34.72 6.77
N PHE A 588 -19.44 -34.35 5.50
CA PHE A 588 -19.98 -33.04 5.11
C PHE A 588 -21.52 -33.09 5.09
N GLU A 589 -22.14 -32.92 6.26
CA GLU A 589 -23.60 -32.77 6.39
C GLU A 589 -23.94 -31.63 7.35
N TYR A 590 -25.13 -31.05 7.18
CA TYR A 590 -25.72 -30.06 8.10
C TYR A 590 -26.69 -30.71 9.11
N SER A 591 -26.55 -32.03 9.33
CA SER A 591 -27.41 -32.83 10.19
C SER A 591 -26.89 -32.89 11.63
N THR A 592 -27.78 -32.99 12.61
CA THR A 592 -27.44 -33.15 14.04
C THR A 592 -26.86 -34.54 14.40
N GLN A 593 -26.53 -35.34 13.39
CA GLN A 593 -25.91 -36.66 13.52
C GLN A 593 -24.41 -36.65 13.16
N THR A 594 -23.87 -35.50 12.73
CA THR A 594 -22.43 -35.32 12.47
C THR A 594 -21.62 -35.40 13.77
N VAL A 595 -20.51 -36.15 13.74
CA VAL A 595 -19.60 -36.28 14.89
C VAL A 595 -18.57 -35.15 14.83
N VAL A 596 -18.90 -34.01 15.44
CA VAL A 596 -18.00 -32.86 15.51
C VAL A 596 -16.94 -33.07 16.60
N LYS A 597 -15.66 -32.95 16.25
CA LYS A 597 -14.51 -33.17 17.12
C LYS A 597 -13.50 -32.04 17.01
N ASN A 598 -13.02 -31.53 18.14
CA ASN A 598 -11.85 -30.65 18.18
C ASN A 598 -10.58 -31.51 18.03
N MET A 599 -9.72 -31.16 17.08
CA MET A 599 -8.44 -31.81 16.79
C MET A 599 -7.29 -30.90 17.28
N PRO A 600 -6.77 -31.10 18.50
CA PRO A 600 -5.69 -30.29 19.06
C PRO A 600 -4.34 -30.67 18.44
N GLY A 601 -4.08 -30.16 17.25
CA GLY A 601 -2.86 -30.41 16.49
C GLY A 601 -3.07 -30.23 14.99
N VAL A 602 -1.97 -30.14 14.24
CA VAL A 602 -1.99 -29.92 12.78
C VAL A 602 -2.53 -31.15 12.02
N GLU A 603 -2.36 -32.34 12.59
CA GLU A 603 -2.81 -33.62 12.06
C GLU A 603 -4.33 -33.82 12.21
N ILE A 604 -5.00 -34.36 11.19
CA ILE A 604 -6.40 -34.77 11.24
C ILE A 604 -6.48 -36.31 11.18
N GLU A 605 -7.29 -36.86 12.07
CA GLU A 605 -7.53 -38.30 12.19
C GLU A 605 -8.23 -38.90 10.96
N ASP A 606 -7.80 -40.10 10.56
CA ASP A 606 -8.42 -40.83 9.46
C ASP A 606 -9.92 -41.01 9.68
N GLY A 607 -10.69 -40.78 8.61
CA GLY A 607 -12.15 -40.78 8.68
C GLY A 607 -12.77 -39.40 8.95
N PHE A 608 -12.05 -38.43 9.49
CA PHE A 608 -12.52 -37.06 9.70
C PHE A 608 -12.06 -36.10 8.60
N MET A 609 -12.75 -34.97 8.43
CA MET A 609 -12.37 -33.83 7.59
C MET A 609 -12.44 -32.52 8.39
N GLY A 610 -11.49 -31.62 8.18
CA GLY A 610 -11.45 -30.32 8.84
C GLY A 610 -12.47 -29.34 8.22
N MET A 611 -13.31 -28.76 9.08
CA MET A 611 -14.47 -27.94 8.71
C MET A 611 -14.33 -26.46 9.12
N ASP A 612 -13.55 -26.15 10.16
CA ASP A 612 -13.24 -24.78 10.63
C ASP A 612 -11.90 -24.77 11.39
N ILE A 613 -11.29 -23.60 11.58
CA ILE A 613 -10.04 -23.47 12.35
C ILE A 613 -10.28 -23.66 13.86
N GLY A 614 -9.33 -24.30 14.54
CA GLY A 614 -9.40 -24.58 15.98
C GLY A 614 -9.06 -23.38 16.87
N PRO A 615 -9.34 -23.47 18.19
CA PRO A 615 -9.16 -22.39 19.15
C PRO A 615 -7.73 -21.85 19.29
N LEU A 616 -6.68 -22.66 19.07
CA LEU A 616 -5.29 -22.21 19.11
C LEU A 616 -4.96 -21.35 17.88
N THR A 617 -5.41 -21.78 16.70
CA THR A 617 -5.30 -21.07 15.43
C THR A 617 -6.06 -19.75 15.48
N ILE A 618 -7.30 -19.75 16.00
CA ILE A 618 -8.08 -18.54 16.25
C ILE A 618 -7.30 -17.55 17.12
N ARG A 619 -6.69 -18.03 18.21
CA ARG A 619 -5.89 -17.19 19.13
C ARG A 619 -4.67 -16.60 18.44
N ALA A 620 -3.90 -17.41 17.71
CA ALA A 620 -2.71 -16.96 16.99
C ALA A 620 -3.05 -15.92 15.90
N TYR A 621 -4.09 -16.19 15.10
CA TYR A 621 -4.53 -15.28 14.03
C TYR A 621 -5.04 -13.97 14.62
N SER A 622 -5.83 -14.04 15.71
CA SER A 622 -6.31 -12.84 16.43
C SER A 622 -5.18 -11.98 16.98
N GLN A 623 -4.07 -12.58 17.42
CA GLN A 623 -2.89 -11.82 17.89
C GLN A 623 -2.19 -11.09 16.74
N VAL A 624 -1.99 -11.73 15.58
CA VAL A 624 -1.39 -11.09 14.40
C VAL A 624 -2.30 -9.97 13.86
N ILE A 625 -3.60 -10.24 13.74
CA ILE A 625 -4.62 -9.29 13.27
C ILE A 625 -4.62 -8.01 14.12
N LYS A 626 -4.51 -8.12 15.44
CA LYS A 626 -4.49 -6.96 16.36
C LYS A 626 -3.23 -6.09 16.26
N THR A 627 -2.19 -6.52 15.53
CA THR A 627 -1.01 -5.68 15.23
C THR A 627 -1.11 -4.92 13.91
N ALA A 628 -2.06 -5.27 13.04
CA ALA A 628 -2.15 -4.73 11.69
C ALA A 628 -2.57 -3.25 11.66
N LYS A 629 -2.25 -2.57 10.55
CA LYS A 629 -2.74 -1.23 10.19
C LYS A 629 -3.53 -1.23 8.88
N THR A 630 -3.25 -2.17 7.98
CA THR A 630 -4.11 -2.51 6.85
C THR A 630 -4.39 -4.01 6.86
N ILE A 631 -5.63 -4.40 6.55
CA ILE A 631 -6.06 -5.81 6.43
C ILE A 631 -6.84 -6.01 5.14
N ILE A 632 -6.49 -7.04 4.37
CA ILE A 632 -7.33 -7.56 3.29
C ILE A 632 -7.80 -8.96 3.68
N TRP A 633 -9.10 -9.20 3.72
CA TRP A 633 -9.67 -10.52 4.02
C TRP A 633 -10.56 -11.04 2.89
N ASN A 634 -10.20 -12.19 2.32
CA ASN A 634 -10.97 -12.85 1.27
C ASN A 634 -11.18 -14.36 1.53
N GLY A 635 -12.40 -14.70 1.95
CA GLY A 635 -12.91 -16.06 2.10
C GLY A 635 -12.93 -16.57 3.56
N PRO A 636 -13.92 -17.40 3.93
CA PRO A 636 -14.14 -17.84 5.30
C PRO A 636 -13.06 -18.81 5.80
N MET A 637 -12.92 -18.93 7.12
CA MET A 637 -11.97 -19.86 7.75
C MET A 637 -12.52 -21.29 7.88
N GLY A 638 -13.83 -21.47 7.68
CA GLY A 638 -14.55 -22.74 7.78
C GLY A 638 -15.89 -22.71 7.03
N VAL A 639 -16.69 -23.76 7.22
CA VAL A 639 -18.05 -23.94 6.65
C VAL A 639 -19.06 -23.12 7.46
N PHE A 640 -18.88 -21.80 7.40
CA PHE A 640 -19.55 -20.79 8.21
C PHE A 640 -21.07 -20.70 8.02
N GLU A 641 -21.61 -21.39 7.03
CA GLU A 641 -23.04 -21.62 6.80
C GLU A 641 -23.70 -22.46 7.93
N THR A 642 -22.91 -23.03 8.85
CA THR A 642 -23.38 -23.89 9.96
C THR A 642 -22.82 -23.45 11.30
N GLU A 643 -23.65 -23.39 12.35
CA GLU A 643 -23.24 -22.96 13.70
C GLU A 643 -22.07 -23.77 14.30
N ALA A 644 -21.93 -25.04 13.89
CA ALA A 644 -20.85 -25.93 14.30
C ALA A 644 -19.47 -25.50 13.76
N TYR A 645 -19.42 -24.85 12.58
CA TYR A 645 -18.20 -24.62 11.79
C TYR A 645 -18.00 -23.13 11.40
N GLN A 646 -18.70 -22.22 12.08
CA GLN A 646 -18.60 -20.78 11.84
C GLN A 646 -17.65 -20.03 12.80
N LYS A 647 -17.26 -20.65 13.92
CA LYS A 647 -16.62 -19.96 15.06
C LYS A 647 -15.30 -19.30 14.69
N GLY A 648 -14.46 -19.94 13.88
CA GLY A 648 -13.21 -19.39 13.38
C GLY A 648 -13.41 -18.22 12.43
N THR A 649 -14.40 -18.32 11.54
CA THR A 649 -14.78 -17.25 10.61
C THR A 649 -15.28 -16.01 11.34
N PHE A 650 -16.17 -16.18 12.33
CA PHE A 650 -16.67 -15.08 13.15
C PHE A 650 -15.60 -14.51 14.10
N ALA A 651 -14.71 -15.34 14.64
CA ALA A 651 -13.63 -14.87 15.51
C ALA A 651 -12.57 -14.03 14.75
N VAL A 652 -12.25 -14.39 13.50
CA VAL A 652 -11.40 -13.57 12.62
C VAL A 652 -12.10 -12.23 12.30
N ALA A 653 -13.40 -12.24 11.98
CA ALA A 653 -14.17 -11.02 11.78
C ALA A 653 -14.17 -10.11 13.03
N GLN A 654 -14.33 -10.67 14.22
CA GLN A 654 -14.27 -9.93 15.48
C GLN A 654 -12.88 -9.39 15.76
N ALA A 655 -11.81 -10.16 15.51
CA ALA A 655 -10.45 -9.70 15.69
C ALA A 655 -10.10 -8.52 14.75
N MET A 656 -10.63 -8.51 13.52
CA MET A 656 -10.49 -7.39 12.59
C MET A 656 -11.23 -6.15 13.11
N ALA A 657 -12.50 -6.30 13.50
CA ALA A 657 -13.30 -5.21 14.08
C ALA A 657 -12.70 -4.64 15.39
N ASP A 658 -12.01 -5.47 16.18
CA ASP A 658 -11.28 -5.06 17.39
C ASP A 658 -9.95 -4.33 17.09
N SER A 659 -9.37 -4.49 15.90
CA SER A 659 -8.03 -3.96 15.58
C SER A 659 -8.02 -2.46 15.25
N GLY A 660 -9.14 -1.94 14.74
CA GLY A 660 -9.22 -0.58 14.19
C GLY A 660 -8.33 -0.33 12.97
N ALA A 661 -7.85 -1.39 12.30
CA ALA A 661 -7.08 -1.30 11.07
C ALA A 661 -7.96 -0.91 9.86
N ASP A 662 -7.36 -0.33 8.82
CA ASP A 662 -8.04 -0.12 7.54
C ASP A 662 -8.31 -1.49 6.88
N SER A 663 -9.57 -1.91 6.88
CA SER A 663 -9.96 -3.28 6.53
C SER A 663 -10.82 -3.33 5.27
N ALA A 664 -10.36 -4.04 4.25
CA ALA A 664 -11.16 -4.44 3.09
C ALA A 664 -11.55 -5.92 3.23
N SER A 665 -12.86 -6.20 3.38
CA SER A 665 -13.39 -7.57 3.47
C SER A 665 -14.40 -7.89 2.36
N ALA A 666 -14.64 -9.16 2.10
CA ALA A 666 -15.71 -9.66 1.24
C ALA A 666 -16.83 -10.40 2.02
N ALA A 667 -16.92 -10.21 3.35
CA ALA A 667 -17.77 -11.00 4.24
C ALA A 667 -18.94 -10.20 4.87
N ASN A 668 -20.11 -10.14 4.21
CA ASN A 668 -21.32 -9.48 4.73
C ASN A 668 -21.91 -10.15 5.99
N MET A 669 -21.70 -11.45 6.20
CA MET A 669 -22.54 -12.27 7.09
C MET A 669 -22.13 -12.30 8.58
N SER A 670 -21.13 -11.50 8.99
CA SER A 670 -20.63 -11.51 10.39
C SER A 670 -21.48 -10.68 11.37
N GLY A 671 -22.40 -9.84 10.88
CA GLY A 671 -23.09 -8.84 11.69
C GLY A 671 -22.21 -7.67 12.18
N LEU A 672 -20.92 -7.67 11.81
CA LEU A 672 -19.93 -6.64 12.19
C LEU A 672 -19.68 -5.62 11.06
N ALA A 673 -20.61 -5.50 10.11
CA ALA A 673 -20.43 -4.71 8.88
C ALA A 673 -20.08 -3.24 9.18
N ASP A 674 -20.79 -2.61 10.12
CA ASP A 674 -20.58 -1.22 10.53
C ASP A 674 -19.25 -0.97 11.27
N LYS A 675 -18.44 -2.01 11.51
CA LYS A 675 -17.10 -1.93 12.14
C LYS A 675 -15.94 -2.19 11.16
N MET A 676 -16.22 -2.46 9.90
CA MET A 676 -15.21 -2.65 8.85
C MET A 676 -15.07 -1.36 8.03
N THR A 677 -13.86 -0.93 7.71
CA THR A 677 -13.63 0.32 6.95
C THR A 677 -14.19 0.25 5.53
N HIS A 678 -14.09 -0.91 4.89
CA HIS A 678 -14.75 -1.22 3.62
C HIS A 678 -15.16 -2.69 3.52
N ILE A 679 -16.33 -2.94 2.94
CA ILE A 679 -16.76 -4.28 2.53
C ILE A 679 -17.06 -4.23 1.03
N SER A 680 -16.33 -5.04 0.28
CA SER A 680 -16.42 -5.08 -1.18
C SER A 680 -17.62 -5.89 -1.62
N THR A 681 -18.47 -5.25 -2.42
CA THR A 681 -19.55 -5.90 -3.18
C THR A 681 -19.01 -6.74 -4.34
N GLY A 682 -17.75 -6.51 -4.72
CA GLY A 682 -17.13 -6.98 -5.96
C GLY A 682 -16.90 -8.48 -6.09
N GLY A 683 -16.75 -9.21 -4.98
CA GLY A 683 -16.47 -10.65 -4.97
C GLY A 683 -15.26 -11.02 -5.84
N GLY A 684 -15.53 -11.62 -7.01
CA GLY A 684 -14.53 -11.98 -8.01
C GLY A 684 -13.82 -10.78 -8.66
N ALA A 685 -14.52 -9.65 -8.89
CA ALA A 685 -13.90 -8.46 -9.47
C ALA A 685 -12.82 -7.86 -8.56
N SER A 686 -13.10 -7.81 -7.26
CA SER A 686 -12.10 -7.46 -6.24
C SER A 686 -10.94 -8.45 -6.22
N LEU A 687 -11.16 -9.76 -6.46
CA LEU A 687 -10.05 -10.70 -6.57
C LEU A 687 -9.17 -10.42 -7.78
N GLU A 688 -9.74 -10.29 -8.98
CA GLU A 688 -8.96 -10.01 -10.20
C GLU A 688 -8.20 -8.67 -10.12
N PHE A 689 -8.78 -7.65 -9.49
CA PHE A 689 -8.08 -6.40 -9.18
C PHE A 689 -6.90 -6.61 -8.22
N LEU A 690 -7.06 -7.48 -7.21
CA LEU A 690 -5.98 -7.90 -6.31
C LEU A 690 -4.95 -8.83 -6.98
N GLU A 691 -5.29 -9.55 -8.05
CA GLU A 691 -4.33 -10.22 -8.95
C GLU A 691 -3.54 -9.22 -9.81
N GLY A 692 -4.10 -8.05 -10.07
CA GLY A 692 -3.53 -7.03 -10.96
C GLY A 692 -3.97 -7.19 -12.41
N SER A 693 -5.04 -7.95 -12.65
CA SER A 693 -5.73 -7.94 -13.94
C SER A 693 -6.43 -6.60 -14.14
N GLU A 694 -6.36 -6.07 -15.36
CA GLU A 694 -7.14 -4.94 -15.80
C GLU A 694 -8.61 -5.37 -15.99
N LEU A 695 -9.55 -4.66 -15.35
CA LEU A 695 -10.98 -5.01 -15.38
C LEU A 695 -11.66 -4.38 -16.61
N PRO A 696 -12.18 -5.14 -17.59
CA PRO A 696 -12.63 -4.59 -18.87
C PRO A 696 -13.70 -3.50 -18.77
N GLY A 697 -14.66 -3.64 -17.85
CA GLY A 697 -15.73 -2.67 -17.61
C GLY A 697 -15.29 -1.39 -16.90
N ILE A 698 -14.01 -1.28 -16.50
CA ILE A 698 -13.37 -0.06 -15.97
C ILE A 698 -12.37 0.48 -16.99
N ALA A 699 -11.57 -0.40 -17.60
CA ALA A 699 -10.58 -0.06 -18.62
C ALA A 699 -11.19 0.69 -19.81
N ILE A 700 -12.38 0.26 -20.28
CA ILE A 700 -13.10 0.93 -21.36
C ILE A 700 -13.56 2.36 -21.01
N LEU A 701 -13.48 2.77 -19.75
CA LEU A 701 -13.81 4.11 -19.24
C LEU A 701 -12.55 4.97 -18.97
N ALA A 702 -11.35 4.40 -19.08
CA ALA A 702 -10.07 5.07 -18.84
C ALA A 702 -9.87 6.32 -19.72
N ASP A 703 -10.19 6.20 -21.00
CA ASP A 703 -10.00 7.23 -22.03
C ASP A 703 -11.28 8.05 -22.32
N LYS A 704 -12.27 8.04 -21.40
CA LYS A 704 -13.59 8.67 -21.62
C LYS A 704 -13.82 9.87 -20.69
N GLN A 705 -14.59 10.83 -21.21
CA GLN A 705 -14.96 12.10 -20.56
C GLN A 705 -16.30 12.01 -19.84
#